data_AF-A0A3P1SC61-F1
#
_entry.id   AF-A0A3P1SC61-F1
#
_cell.length_a   1.000
_cell.length_b   1.000
_cell.length_c   1.000
_cell.angle_alpha   90.00
_cell.angle_beta   90.00
_cell.angle_gamma   90.00
#
_symmetry.space_group_name_H-M   'P 1'
#
loop_
_entity.id
_entity.type
_entity.pdbx_description
1 polymer ?
#
loop_
_entity_poly.entity_id
_entity_poly.type
_entity_poly.pdbx_seq_one_letter_code
_entity_poly.pdbx_strand_id
1 'polypeptide(L)'
;MIAKKLAAFVSGIAVVLSASLVPAHAADPLDSITVQLNAPIGVPVLAEAIGEGKNVLAKPGNAPSQTLELPRGDYILNAPAVLWAGKRYTLTTPELTKISKDATSVELTWALAEGVQDVEVTTLSDTEVSLAWTGGQGNIQVRRQEGEIAPTSTDQGVSVTVGNGVASDSGLTPGTTYAYTLFQDGQAAYSLILGTSDENAEMSMAFVRDYASTFLTATPAWEALNDNLVVQWPVDLRLPLLGAGVVVPVSDDLPGGFVGTVASISPDGSQVELVAGGYSDALAFLNLESRDYPVVEDTPNLTPDKPKDRDPEDHGGSETIFPTPRKKPTKLPNTGSNPILSCFEPGGEVSVDFQPEVKPVAHFNHKLDKYKWMFPTEIQIDTYVALTATGRADVAVKASGTCAPEALKKVTKSFLIAGVPTMLVFEPTAEVKVEGNYTAQNVGVTATTGFDAKLRIGADGNHLDVKRINESTSLTPTHSGGGSLTVKLGGSLTFGPGVGNSNVGAVAGISGEVALLKAEAKFTVAAPEKGLKACATVGASAEAALKLTAKAWFTFLNAEASWELLKGSVALGGPWSFPAGCETPDVSNDVLGDGVSKDTAETTGSSEQWGRVEGFVPGQETWVLSTGRIKDAVGSPSSVASTELNLPGDPELSAYAGHPTHDAVSYKVTVIPTGSTLKVRYAFASEEYPEYVGSIFNDVMQISVNGKNCAFVPGTNTPVSVNTINAVSNAQYFIDNQGGQAGYGTSMDGITVPLTCSVPVTPGQKATVVIKLADTSDGVLDSAIALLDRGIWSE
;
A
#
# COMPACT_ATOMS: atom_id res chain seq x y z
N MET A 1 -23.03 -3.06 -8.03
CA MET A 1 -23.30 -3.40 -6.61
C MET A 1 -22.98 -2.26 -5.63
N ILE A 2 -22.07 -1.33 -5.97
CA ILE A 2 -21.69 -0.18 -5.14
C ILE A 2 -22.73 0.96 -5.16
N ALA A 3 -23.40 1.20 -6.31
CA ALA A 3 -24.47 2.21 -6.43
C ALA A 3 -25.70 1.96 -5.52
N LYS A 4 -25.99 0.70 -5.16
CA LYS A 4 -27.05 0.34 -4.19
C LYS A 4 -26.60 0.37 -2.73
N LYS A 5 -25.29 0.40 -2.47
CA LYS A 5 -24.72 0.54 -1.11
C LYS A 5 -24.36 1.99 -0.76
N LEU A 6 -24.14 2.86 -1.75
CA LEU A 6 -24.06 4.32 -1.53
C LEU A 6 -25.40 4.91 -1.04
N ALA A 7 -26.53 4.33 -1.48
CA ALA A 7 -27.86 4.71 -1.00
C ALA A 7 -28.09 4.38 0.50
N ALA A 8 -27.29 3.49 1.09
CA ALA A 8 -27.34 3.19 2.52
C ALA A 8 -26.62 4.25 3.38
N PHE A 9 -25.88 5.18 2.77
CA PHE A 9 -25.27 6.33 3.46
C PHE A 9 -26.25 7.50 3.67
N VAL A 10 -27.46 7.43 3.10
CA VAL A 10 -28.53 8.45 3.25
C VAL A 10 -29.51 8.11 4.39
N SER A 11 -29.38 6.95 5.05
CA SER A 11 -30.21 6.60 6.22
C SER A 11 -29.35 6.04 7.34
N GLY A 12 -28.74 6.93 8.11
CA GLY A 12 -27.95 6.53 9.27
C GLY A 12 -27.37 7.67 10.09
N ILE A 13 -28.05 8.82 10.18
CA ILE A 13 -27.67 9.89 11.12
C ILE A 13 -28.94 10.34 11.83
N ALA A 14 -29.36 9.55 12.81
CA ALA A 14 -30.08 10.08 13.95
C ALA A 14 -29.01 10.38 15.02
N VAL A 15 -28.34 11.53 14.87
CA VAL A 15 -27.56 12.08 15.99
C VAL A 15 -28.59 12.60 16.98
N VAL A 16 -28.77 11.86 18.06
CA VAL A 16 -29.39 12.39 19.27
C VAL A 16 -28.44 13.48 19.76
N LEU A 17 -28.88 14.74 19.69
CA LEU A 17 -28.18 15.85 20.33
C LEU A 17 -28.05 15.56 21.82
N SER A 18 -26.85 15.22 22.27
CA SER A 18 -26.42 15.49 23.64
C SER A 18 -25.45 16.66 23.59
N ALA A 19 -26.00 17.86 23.38
CA ALA A 19 -25.30 19.09 23.72
C ALA A 19 -25.00 19.02 25.23
N SER A 20 -23.77 19.33 25.62
CA SER A 20 -23.50 19.75 26.99
C SER A 20 -24.31 21.03 27.24
N LEU A 21 -25.49 20.84 27.82
CA LEU A 21 -26.36 21.91 28.27
C LEU A 21 -25.59 22.71 29.33
N VAL A 22 -25.06 23.87 28.95
CA VAL A 22 -25.29 25.02 29.82
C VAL A 22 -26.81 25.09 29.97
N PRO A 23 -27.37 25.08 31.20
CA PRO A 23 -28.82 25.12 31.35
C PRO A 23 -29.31 26.44 30.75
N ALA A 24 -29.81 26.38 29.52
CA ALA A 24 -30.72 27.37 29.01
C ALA A 24 -31.86 27.42 30.03
N HIS A 25 -32.05 28.58 30.66
CA HIS A 25 -33.30 28.83 31.35
C HIS A 25 -34.39 28.50 30.34
N ALA A 26 -35.27 27.55 30.67
CA ALA A 26 -36.47 27.32 29.91
C ALA A 26 -37.25 28.64 29.95
N ALA A 27 -37.12 29.43 28.88
CA ALA A 27 -38.00 30.55 28.64
C ALA A 27 -39.43 29.98 28.59
N ASP A 28 -40.36 30.66 29.24
CA ASP A 28 -41.78 30.31 29.15
C ASP A 28 -42.14 30.14 27.66
N PRO A 29 -42.91 29.11 27.26
CA PRO A 29 -43.33 28.90 25.86
C PRO A 29 -44.17 30.06 25.30
N LEU A 30 -44.45 31.06 26.14
CA LEU A 30 -45.08 32.33 25.79
C LEU A 30 -44.08 33.43 25.45
N ASP A 31 -42.75 33.23 25.38
CA ASP A 31 -41.77 34.32 25.16
C ASP A 31 -40.90 34.19 23.88
N SER A 32 -41.33 33.34 22.96
CA SER A 32 -40.73 33.18 21.63
C SER A 32 -41.75 33.35 20.50
N ILE A 33 -41.24 33.49 19.29
CA ILE A 33 -41.94 33.51 18.01
C ILE A 33 -41.56 32.22 17.29
N THR A 34 -42.53 31.39 16.93
CA THR A 34 -42.25 30.16 16.18
C THR A 34 -41.98 30.50 14.72
N VAL A 35 -40.79 30.15 14.21
CA VAL A 35 -40.42 30.36 12.81
C VAL A 35 -40.37 29.03 12.08
N GLN A 36 -41.17 28.88 11.03
CA GLN A 36 -41.15 27.73 10.16
C GLN A 36 -40.45 28.07 8.84
N LEU A 37 -39.36 27.36 8.56
CA LEU A 37 -38.65 27.43 7.29
C LEU A 37 -39.11 26.27 6.40
N ASN A 38 -39.55 26.56 5.18
CA ASN A 38 -39.95 25.56 4.20
C ASN A 38 -39.10 25.67 2.93
N ALA A 39 -38.65 24.53 2.42
CA ALA A 39 -37.99 24.41 1.13
C ALA A 39 -38.10 22.96 0.64
N PRO A 40 -37.98 22.68 -0.68
CA PRO A 40 -37.99 21.32 -1.18
C PRO A 40 -36.98 20.40 -0.47
N ILE A 41 -37.30 19.11 -0.38
CA ILE A 41 -36.35 18.10 0.14
C ILE A 41 -35.08 18.15 -0.72
N GLY A 42 -33.92 18.13 -0.06
CA GLY A 42 -32.60 18.29 -0.67
C GLY A 42 -32.08 19.74 -0.69
N VAL A 43 -32.90 20.73 -0.35
CA VAL A 43 -32.54 22.16 -0.42
C VAL A 43 -32.35 22.73 0.99
N PRO A 44 -31.12 23.06 1.41
CA PRO A 44 -30.88 23.82 2.62
C PRO A 44 -31.22 25.30 2.39
N VAL A 45 -31.69 25.99 3.44
CA VAL A 45 -31.93 27.44 3.38
C VAL A 45 -31.48 28.09 4.68
N LEU A 46 -31.14 29.38 4.60
CA LEU A 46 -30.68 30.17 5.74
C LEU A 46 -31.27 31.58 5.63
N ALA A 47 -31.76 32.09 6.77
CA ALA A 47 -32.15 33.48 6.97
C ALA A 47 -31.54 34.01 8.27
N GLU A 48 -31.43 35.33 8.37
CA GLU A 48 -30.90 36.02 9.54
C GLU A 48 -31.97 37.01 10.05
N ALA A 49 -32.36 36.88 11.32
CA ALA A 49 -33.23 37.82 12.00
C ALA A 49 -32.39 38.75 12.88
N ILE A 50 -32.39 40.04 12.56
CA ILE A 50 -31.53 41.07 13.16
C ILE A 50 -32.39 42.00 14.03
N GLY A 51 -32.21 41.91 15.35
CA GLY A 51 -32.89 42.74 16.36
C GLY A 51 -31.87 43.33 17.34
N GLU A 52 -32.05 43.09 18.65
CA GLU A 52 -31.01 43.40 19.66
C GLU A 52 -29.73 42.57 19.45
N GLY A 53 -29.87 41.41 18.82
CA GLY A 53 -28.78 40.56 18.36
C GLY A 53 -29.14 39.89 17.03
N LYS A 54 -28.18 39.15 16.48
CA LYS A 54 -28.37 38.33 15.28
C LYS A 54 -28.87 36.95 15.69
N ASN A 55 -29.89 36.45 14.99
CA ASN A 55 -30.40 35.09 15.13
C ASN A 55 -30.36 34.40 13.77
N VAL A 56 -29.63 33.29 13.68
CA VAL A 56 -29.51 32.47 12.48
C VAL A 56 -30.64 31.46 12.44
N LEU A 57 -31.38 31.45 11.34
CA LEU A 57 -32.50 30.57 11.09
C LEU A 57 -32.12 29.67 9.91
N ALA A 58 -31.68 28.45 10.20
CA ALA A 58 -31.19 27.51 9.19
C ALA A 58 -32.03 26.24 9.13
N LYS A 59 -32.32 25.79 7.90
CA LYS A 59 -32.97 24.51 7.61
C LYS A 59 -32.00 23.62 6.84
N PRO A 60 -31.74 22.37 7.29
CA PRO A 60 -30.96 21.40 6.54
C PRO A 60 -31.74 20.86 5.32
N GLY A 61 -31.01 20.26 4.36
CA GLY A 61 -31.61 19.66 3.17
C GLY A 61 -32.35 18.33 3.40
N ASN A 62 -32.23 17.70 4.57
CA ASN A 62 -32.76 16.36 4.84
C ASN A 62 -34.27 16.31 5.13
N ALA A 63 -34.92 17.46 5.34
CA ALA A 63 -36.34 17.57 5.64
C ALA A 63 -37.03 18.65 4.76
N PRO A 64 -38.36 18.59 4.54
CA PRO A 64 -39.09 19.61 3.79
C PRO A 64 -39.31 20.92 4.58
N SER A 65 -39.23 20.86 5.91
CA SER A 65 -39.38 22.02 6.78
C SER A 65 -38.54 21.89 8.04
N GLN A 66 -38.28 23.02 8.70
CA GLN A 66 -37.63 23.11 10.00
C GLN A 66 -38.36 24.15 10.83
N THR A 67 -38.73 23.79 12.06
CA THR A 67 -39.29 24.74 13.04
C THR A 67 -38.19 25.17 14.00
N LEU A 68 -38.09 26.48 14.22
CA LEU A 68 -37.14 27.12 15.10
C LEU A 68 -37.87 28.11 16.01
N GLU A 69 -37.31 28.36 17.19
CA GLU A 69 -37.83 29.36 18.12
C GLU A 69 -36.94 30.60 18.07
N LEU A 70 -37.55 31.74 17.75
CA LEU A 70 -36.91 33.05 17.77
C LEU A 70 -37.32 33.75 19.07
N PRO A 71 -36.41 34.33 19.86
CA PRO A 71 -36.79 35.11 21.04
C PRO A 71 -37.79 36.20 20.67
N ARG A 72 -38.68 36.59 21.59
CA ARG A 72 -39.64 37.65 21.28
C ARG A 72 -38.93 39.00 21.12
N GLY A 73 -39.12 39.63 19.96
CA GLY A 73 -38.52 40.91 19.63
C GLY A 73 -38.94 41.42 18.25
N ASP A 74 -38.54 42.65 17.94
CA ASP A 74 -38.69 43.22 16.60
C ASP A 74 -37.41 42.93 15.79
N TYR A 75 -37.57 42.34 14.61
CA TYR A 75 -36.45 41.92 13.77
C TYR A 75 -36.55 42.46 12.34
N ILE A 76 -35.41 42.81 11.76
CA ILE A 76 -35.20 42.93 10.32
C ILE A 76 -34.79 41.56 9.80
N LEU A 77 -35.48 41.08 8.77
CA LEU A 77 -35.21 39.77 8.18
C LEU A 77 -34.32 39.92 6.94
N ASN A 78 -33.17 39.24 6.95
CA ASN A 78 -32.35 39.00 5.77
C ASN A 78 -32.53 37.55 5.31
N ALA A 79 -33.30 37.34 4.24
CA ALA A 79 -33.60 36.02 3.68
C ALA A 79 -33.18 35.98 2.20
N PRO A 80 -31.87 35.84 1.91
CA PRO A 80 -31.37 35.93 0.54
C PRO A 80 -31.83 34.74 -0.32
N ALA A 81 -31.70 34.91 -1.63
CA ALA A 81 -31.81 33.79 -2.57
C ALA A 81 -30.72 32.74 -2.26
N VAL A 82 -31.09 31.48 -2.49
CA VAL A 82 -30.23 30.32 -2.30
C VAL A 82 -29.90 29.72 -3.66
N LEU A 83 -28.61 29.56 -3.95
CA LEU A 83 -28.14 28.73 -5.05
C LEU A 83 -27.73 27.38 -4.46
N TRP A 84 -28.36 26.30 -4.94
CA TRP A 84 -28.05 24.96 -4.49
C TRP A 84 -28.24 23.96 -5.62
N ALA A 85 -27.21 23.16 -5.88
CA ALA A 85 -27.20 22.15 -6.93
C ALA A 85 -27.62 22.71 -8.32
N GLY A 86 -27.00 23.83 -8.71
CA GLY A 86 -27.26 24.51 -9.98
C GLY A 86 -28.59 25.26 -10.05
N LYS A 87 -29.42 25.23 -8.99
CA LYS A 87 -30.75 25.83 -8.99
C LYS A 87 -30.86 26.99 -8.02
N ARG A 88 -31.61 28.01 -8.44
CA ARG A 88 -31.91 29.20 -7.65
C ARG A 88 -33.27 29.10 -6.98
N TYR A 89 -33.30 29.28 -5.67
CA TYR A 89 -34.50 29.31 -4.85
C TYR A 89 -34.66 30.69 -4.20
N THR A 90 -35.86 31.25 -4.26
CA THR A 90 -36.19 32.56 -3.71
C THR A 90 -37.37 32.47 -2.77
N LEU A 91 -37.46 33.40 -1.83
CA LEU A 91 -38.60 33.52 -0.94
C LEU A 91 -39.87 33.84 -1.76
N THR A 92 -40.95 33.10 -1.50
CA THR A 92 -42.26 33.31 -2.16
C THR A 92 -42.97 34.56 -1.66
N THR A 93 -42.59 35.07 -0.49
CA THR A 93 -43.11 36.28 0.17
C THR A 93 -41.99 37.31 0.38
N PRO A 94 -41.38 37.84 -0.69
CA PRO A 94 -40.18 38.69 -0.59
C PRO A 94 -40.42 40.03 0.12
N GLU A 95 -41.67 40.44 0.30
CA GLU A 95 -42.04 41.65 1.04
C GLU A 95 -41.89 41.50 2.55
N LEU A 96 -41.78 40.27 3.06
CA LEU A 96 -41.59 39.99 4.48
C LEU A 96 -40.16 40.33 4.90
N THR A 97 -39.94 41.61 5.20
CA THR A 97 -38.64 42.19 5.58
C THR A 97 -38.52 42.47 7.07
N LYS A 98 -39.62 42.33 7.83
CA LYS A 98 -39.68 42.57 9.27
C LYS A 98 -40.56 41.53 9.97
N ILE A 99 -40.13 41.13 11.17
CA ILE A 99 -40.93 40.33 12.10
C ILE A 99 -41.22 41.21 13.31
N SER A 100 -42.50 41.37 13.64
CA SER A 100 -42.93 42.12 14.84
C SER A 100 -42.86 41.22 16.08
N LYS A 101 -42.52 41.80 17.22
CA LYS A 101 -42.60 41.14 18.54
C LYS A 101 -43.98 40.56 18.88
N ASP A 102 -45.03 41.08 18.24
CA ASP A 102 -46.41 40.63 18.44
C ASP A 102 -46.76 39.40 17.57
N ALA A 103 -45.86 38.98 16.67
CA ALA A 103 -46.06 37.78 15.88
C ALA A 103 -45.99 36.53 16.76
N THR A 104 -46.96 35.62 16.58
CA THR A 104 -46.92 34.30 17.24
C THR A 104 -46.17 33.28 16.40
N SER A 105 -46.30 33.37 15.07
CA SER A 105 -45.58 32.53 14.14
C SER A 105 -45.26 33.25 12.84
N VAL A 106 -44.17 32.83 12.20
CA VAL A 106 -43.72 33.33 10.89
C VAL A 106 -43.39 32.13 10.01
N GLU A 107 -43.84 32.17 8.76
CA GLU A 107 -43.55 31.14 7.77
C GLU A 107 -42.71 31.73 6.63
N LEU A 108 -41.55 31.12 6.38
CA LEU A 108 -40.63 31.50 5.30
C LEU A 108 -40.52 30.33 4.32
N THR A 109 -41.02 30.53 3.11
CA THR A 109 -41.09 29.47 2.09
C THR A 109 -40.25 29.83 0.88
N TRP A 110 -39.18 29.07 0.63
CA TRP A 110 -38.36 29.15 -0.57
C TRP A 110 -38.91 28.19 -1.63
N ALA A 111 -39.08 28.72 -2.85
CA ALA A 111 -39.48 27.96 -4.02
C ALA A 111 -38.47 28.18 -5.15
N LEU A 112 -38.47 27.27 -6.14
CA LEU A 112 -37.64 27.39 -7.34
C LEU A 112 -37.97 28.71 -8.05
N ALA A 113 -36.96 29.54 -8.29
CA ALA A 113 -37.13 30.81 -8.96
C ALA A 113 -37.35 30.63 -10.47
N GLU A 114 -38.11 31.51 -11.09
CA GLU A 114 -38.12 31.65 -12.55
C GLU A 114 -36.84 32.36 -13.01
N GLY A 115 -36.31 31.99 -14.19
CA GLY A 115 -35.13 32.63 -14.76
C GLY A 115 -34.02 31.65 -15.12
N VAL A 116 -32.79 32.14 -15.14
CA VAL A 116 -31.57 31.35 -15.39
C VAL A 116 -31.41 30.26 -14.33
N GLN A 117 -31.25 29.02 -14.78
CA GLN A 117 -31.07 27.81 -13.97
C GLN A 117 -29.97 26.95 -14.61
N ASP A 118 -29.43 26.00 -13.84
CA ASP A 118 -28.48 24.98 -14.30
C ASP A 118 -27.33 25.61 -15.12
N VAL A 119 -26.68 26.64 -14.56
CA VAL A 119 -25.55 27.29 -15.23
C VAL A 119 -24.41 26.29 -15.35
N GLU A 120 -23.96 26.18 -16.60
CA GLU A 120 -23.11 25.31 -17.43
C GLU A 120 -21.64 25.66 -17.85
N VAL A 121 -20.53 25.44 -17.15
CA VAL A 121 -19.18 25.49 -17.73
C VAL A 121 -18.99 24.31 -18.69
N THR A 122 -19.12 24.56 -19.98
CA THR A 122 -19.05 23.57 -21.07
C THR A 122 -17.67 23.44 -21.68
N THR A 123 -16.81 24.45 -21.50
CA THR A 123 -15.40 24.45 -21.91
C THR A 123 -14.61 25.26 -20.89
N LEU A 124 -13.46 24.76 -20.47
CA LEU A 124 -12.51 25.46 -19.60
C LEU A 124 -11.09 25.05 -19.98
N SER A 125 -10.27 26.02 -20.33
CA SER A 125 -8.85 25.87 -20.69
C SER A 125 -8.00 26.93 -19.98
N ASP A 126 -6.77 27.11 -20.42
CA ASP A 126 -5.87 28.16 -19.93
C ASP A 126 -6.29 29.57 -20.41
N THR A 127 -7.00 29.66 -21.53
CA THR A 127 -7.30 30.93 -22.23
C THR A 127 -8.76 31.12 -22.63
N GLU A 128 -9.59 30.10 -22.49
CA GLU A 128 -11.01 30.10 -22.92
C GLU A 128 -11.93 29.45 -21.89
N VAL A 129 -13.12 30.04 -21.70
CA VAL A 129 -14.27 29.41 -21.03
C VAL A 129 -15.54 29.55 -21.88
N SER A 130 -16.40 28.53 -21.85
CA SER A 130 -17.77 28.62 -22.34
C SER A 130 -18.76 28.27 -21.24
N LEU A 131 -19.79 29.10 -21.07
CA LEU A 131 -20.91 28.91 -20.14
C LEU A 131 -22.19 28.57 -20.93
N ALA A 132 -23.05 27.73 -20.42
CA ALA A 132 -24.40 27.44 -20.90
C ALA A 132 -25.39 27.55 -19.74
N TRP A 133 -26.68 27.62 -19.98
CA TRP A 133 -27.69 27.55 -18.91
C TRP A 133 -29.05 27.15 -19.47
N THR A 134 -29.94 26.74 -18.57
CA THR A 134 -31.35 26.52 -18.89
C THR A 134 -32.20 27.70 -18.40
N GLY A 135 -33.37 27.87 -19.00
CA GLY A 135 -34.28 28.96 -18.63
C GLY A 135 -33.70 30.35 -18.91
N GLY A 136 -34.32 31.36 -18.28
CA GLY A 136 -34.06 32.76 -18.58
C GLY A 136 -34.86 33.24 -19.80
N GLN A 137 -35.52 34.37 -19.65
CA GLN A 137 -36.13 35.16 -20.72
C GLN A 137 -35.68 36.61 -20.50
N GLY A 138 -35.78 37.46 -21.53
CA GLY A 138 -35.35 38.85 -21.42
C GLY A 138 -33.86 39.06 -21.69
N ASN A 139 -33.30 40.13 -21.13
CA ASN A 139 -31.91 40.52 -21.39
C ASN A 139 -30.95 39.81 -20.45
N ILE A 140 -30.17 38.86 -20.97
CA ILE A 140 -29.10 38.20 -20.22
C ILE A 140 -27.77 38.86 -20.52
N GLN A 141 -27.06 39.26 -19.45
CA GLN A 141 -25.71 39.80 -19.53
C GLN A 141 -24.78 38.99 -18.65
N VAL A 142 -23.58 38.70 -19.14
CA VAL A 142 -22.56 38.00 -18.36
C VAL A 142 -21.39 38.93 -18.14
N ARG A 143 -20.97 39.07 -16.88
CA ARG A 143 -19.83 39.88 -16.46
C ARG A 143 -18.78 39.00 -15.82
N ARG A 144 -17.53 39.21 -16.19
CA ARG A 144 -16.34 38.57 -15.60
C ARG A 144 -15.51 39.59 -14.84
N GLN A 145 -14.97 39.20 -13.70
CA GLN A 145 -13.94 39.95 -12.98
C GLN A 145 -12.80 39.02 -12.58
N GLU A 146 -11.55 39.51 -12.61
CA GLU A 146 -10.40 38.77 -12.08
C GLU A 146 -10.45 38.73 -10.55
N GLY A 147 -10.11 37.58 -9.98
CA GLY A 147 -10.24 37.29 -8.55
C GLY A 147 -11.56 36.60 -8.19
N GLU A 148 -11.82 36.50 -6.89
CA GLU A 148 -12.96 35.73 -6.34
C GLU A 148 -14.21 36.60 -6.09
N ILE A 149 -14.12 37.93 -6.25
CA ILE A 149 -15.24 38.85 -6.00
C ILE A 149 -16.10 38.95 -7.26
N ALA A 150 -17.30 38.40 -7.18
CA ALA A 150 -18.26 38.41 -8.28
C ALA A 150 -18.80 39.83 -8.56
N PRO A 151 -18.96 40.20 -9.85
CA PRO A 151 -19.64 41.44 -10.21
C PRO A 151 -21.06 41.49 -9.61
N THR A 152 -21.40 42.61 -9.01
CA THR A 152 -22.70 42.83 -8.33
C THR A 152 -23.67 43.66 -9.18
N SER A 153 -23.18 44.28 -10.25
CA SER A 153 -23.97 45.06 -11.20
C SER A 153 -23.45 44.91 -12.63
N THR A 154 -24.29 45.30 -13.60
CA THR A 154 -24.00 45.12 -15.04
C THR A 154 -22.98 46.11 -15.59
N ASP A 155 -22.43 47.02 -14.79
CA ASP A 155 -21.35 47.95 -15.14
C ASP A 155 -19.98 47.52 -14.58
N GLN A 156 -19.94 46.50 -13.71
CA GLN A 156 -18.72 45.96 -13.15
C GLN A 156 -18.10 44.88 -14.06
N GLY A 157 -16.77 44.83 -14.08
CA GLY A 157 -16.00 43.82 -14.81
C GLY A 157 -16.05 43.95 -16.33
N VAL A 158 -15.63 42.88 -17.00
CA VAL A 158 -15.58 42.75 -18.46
C VAL A 158 -16.87 42.11 -18.97
N SER A 159 -17.43 42.63 -20.07
CA SER A 159 -18.59 42.00 -20.72
C SER A 159 -18.17 40.73 -21.43
N VAL A 160 -18.91 39.66 -21.21
CA VAL A 160 -18.74 38.39 -21.94
C VAL A 160 -19.80 38.28 -23.03
N THR A 161 -19.44 37.71 -24.18
CA THR A 161 -20.34 37.57 -25.32
C THR A 161 -21.38 36.50 -25.03
N VAL A 162 -22.66 36.83 -25.19
CA VAL A 162 -23.81 35.95 -24.92
C VAL A 162 -24.59 35.68 -26.20
N GLY A 163 -25.00 34.43 -26.43
CA GLY A 163 -25.89 34.02 -27.51
C GLY A 163 -26.59 32.68 -27.22
N ASN A 164 -27.90 32.60 -27.49
CA ASN A 164 -28.70 31.36 -27.42
C ASN A 164 -28.50 30.51 -26.14
N GLY A 165 -28.54 31.14 -24.95
CA GLY A 165 -28.38 30.43 -23.68
C GLY A 165 -26.94 29.98 -23.39
N VAL A 166 -25.97 30.54 -24.12
CA VAL A 166 -24.53 30.26 -24.01
C VAL A 166 -23.77 31.58 -23.91
N ALA A 167 -22.64 31.58 -23.23
CA ALA A 167 -21.66 32.65 -23.24
C ALA A 167 -20.28 32.07 -23.57
N SER A 168 -19.49 32.75 -24.41
CA SER A 168 -18.13 32.34 -24.75
C SER A 168 -17.17 33.49 -24.43
N ASP A 169 -16.09 33.14 -23.75
CA ASP A 169 -15.11 34.09 -23.26
C ASP A 169 -13.69 33.58 -23.55
N SER A 170 -12.88 34.43 -24.18
CA SER A 170 -11.55 34.08 -24.70
C SER A 170 -10.53 35.14 -24.32
N GLY A 171 -9.25 34.77 -24.32
CA GLY A 171 -8.16 35.67 -23.93
C GLY A 171 -8.05 35.82 -22.41
N LEU A 172 -8.42 34.77 -21.67
CA LEU A 172 -8.11 34.66 -20.25
C LEU A 172 -6.60 34.52 -20.05
N THR A 173 -6.10 35.04 -18.93
CA THR A 173 -4.73 34.79 -18.48
C THR A 173 -4.65 33.39 -17.87
N PRO A 174 -3.70 32.54 -18.31
CA PRO A 174 -3.44 31.23 -17.69
C PRO A 174 -3.20 31.32 -16.18
N GLY A 175 -3.58 30.28 -15.43
CA GLY A 175 -3.34 30.18 -13.98
C GLY A 175 -4.12 31.19 -13.13
N THR A 176 -5.12 31.86 -13.71
CA THR A 176 -5.83 32.98 -13.08
C THR A 176 -7.24 32.60 -12.67
N THR A 177 -7.68 33.08 -11.50
CA THR A 177 -9.04 32.93 -10.97
C THR A 177 -9.94 34.07 -11.46
N TYR A 178 -11.16 33.74 -11.83
CA TYR A 178 -12.19 34.69 -12.27
C TYR A 178 -13.53 34.40 -11.61
N ALA A 179 -14.27 35.46 -11.29
CA ALA A 179 -15.65 35.40 -10.87
C ALA A 179 -16.57 35.87 -12.01
N TYR A 180 -17.61 35.10 -12.28
CA TYR A 180 -18.63 35.42 -13.27
C TYR A 180 -19.96 35.67 -12.58
N THR A 181 -20.70 36.65 -13.08
CA THR A 181 -22.12 36.87 -12.73
C THR A 181 -22.96 36.94 -13.99
N LEU A 182 -24.01 36.13 -14.03
CA LEU A 182 -25.09 36.19 -15.00
C LEU A 182 -26.17 37.11 -14.43
N PHE A 183 -26.46 38.19 -15.14
CA PHE A 183 -27.54 39.11 -14.85
C PHE A 183 -28.72 38.83 -15.77
N GLN A 184 -29.91 38.74 -15.20
CA GLN A 184 -31.17 38.73 -15.94
C GLN A 184 -31.92 40.03 -15.66
N ASP A 185 -32.18 40.80 -16.71
CA ASP A 185 -32.86 42.10 -16.63
C ASP A 185 -32.21 43.05 -15.61
N GLY A 186 -30.87 43.00 -15.53
CA GLY A 186 -30.07 43.83 -14.63
C GLY A 186 -29.94 43.31 -13.19
N GLN A 187 -30.63 42.22 -12.83
CA GLN A 187 -30.54 41.58 -11.52
C GLN A 187 -29.59 40.39 -11.55
N ALA A 188 -28.73 40.24 -10.54
CA ALA A 188 -27.85 39.09 -10.42
C ALA A 188 -28.69 37.80 -10.27
N ALA A 189 -28.60 36.93 -11.27
CA ALA A 189 -29.32 35.67 -11.31
C ALA A 189 -28.44 34.54 -10.79
N TYR A 190 -27.20 34.45 -11.26
CA TYR A 190 -26.28 33.37 -10.89
C TYR A 190 -24.84 33.85 -10.87
N SER A 191 -24.02 33.33 -9.96
CA SER A 191 -22.59 33.62 -9.91
C SER A 191 -21.80 32.34 -9.71
N LEU A 192 -20.60 32.28 -10.27
CA LEU A 192 -19.67 31.17 -10.10
C LEU A 192 -18.22 31.67 -10.14
N ILE A 193 -17.32 30.90 -9.53
CA ILE A 193 -15.89 31.18 -9.54
C ILE A 193 -15.19 30.04 -10.27
N LEU A 194 -14.27 30.37 -11.16
CA LEU A 194 -13.47 29.39 -11.87
C LEU A 194 -12.01 29.80 -11.96
N GLY A 195 -11.12 28.82 -12.10
CA GLY A 195 -9.70 29.01 -12.35
C GLY A 195 -9.31 28.41 -13.70
N THR A 196 -8.41 29.08 -14.40
CA THR A 196 -7.82 28.62 -15.66
C THR A 196 -6.52 27.87 -15.40
N SER A 197 -6.23 26.85 -16.23
CA SER A 197 -4.97 26.10 -16.17
C SER A 197 -3.76 26.95 -16.59
N ASP A 198 -2.55 26.53 -16.24
CA ASP A 198 -1.28 27.09 -16.72
C ASP A 198 -0.32 25.96 -17.06
N GLU A 199 -0.15 25.67 -18.36
CA GLU A 199 0.71 24.59 -18.84
C GLU A 199 2.19 24.75 -18.46
N ASN A 200 2.62 25.95 -18.06
CA ASN A 200 3.98 26.23 -17.65
C ASN A 200 4.22 26.07 -16.14
N ALA A 201 3.14 26.01 -15.34
CA ALA A 201 3.23 25.82 -13.90
C ALA A 201 3.69 24.40 -13.55
N GLU A 202 4.39 24.25 -12.43
CA GLU A 202 4.71 22.92 -11.86
C GLU A 202 3.45 22.14 -11.48
N MET A 203 2.41 22.87 -11.07
CA MET A 203 1.04 22.37 -10.90
C MET A 203 0.07 23.28 -11.65
N SER A 204 -0.46 22.77 -12.76
CA SER A 204 -1.49 23.40 -13.58
C SER A 204 -2.87 22.96 -13.12
N MET A 205 -3.84 23.88 -13.14
CA MET A 205 -5.13 23.58 -12.57
C MET A 205 -6.27 24.39 -13.18
N ALA A 206 -7.32 23.70 -13.59
CA ALA A 206 -8.60 24.28 -13.93
C ALA A 206 -9.64 23.83 -12.90
N PHE A 207 -10.46 24.75 -12.38
CA PHE A 207 -11.50 24.39 -11.41
C PHE A 207 -12.76 25.22 -11.60
N VAL A 208 -13.90 24.70 -11.11
CA VAL A 208 -15.16 25.44 -10.97
C VAL A 208 -15.69 25.25 -9.56
N ARG A 209 -16.00 26.36 -8.91
CA ARG A 209 -16.63 26.45 -7.59
C ARG A 209 -18.04 27.01 -7.75
N ASP A 210 -19.00 26.30 -7.15
CA ASP A 210 -20.33 26.88 -6.92
C ASP A 210 -20.22 27.93 -5.80
N TYR A 211 -21.00 28.99 -5.89
CA TYR A 211 -21.03 30.09 -4.93
C TYR A 211 -21.54 29.67 -3.54
N ALA A 212 -22.13 28.47 -3.43
CA ALA A 212 -22.49 27.89 -2.14
C ALA A 212 -21.26 27.48 -1.31
N SER A 213 -20.14 27.14 -1.94
CA SER A 213 -18.91 26.74 -1.26
C SER A 213 -18.09 27.96 -0.83
N THR A 214 -17.58 27.95 0.40
CA THR A 214 -16.80 29.08 0.93
C THR A 214 -15.32 28.73 1.04
N PHE A 215 -14.45 29.52 0.43
CA PHE A 215 -13.01 29.42 0.58
C PHE A 215 -12.54 30.60 1.43
N LEU A 216 -12.05 30.31 2.63
CA LEU A 216 -11.53 31.35 3.51
C LEU A 216 -10.15 31.80 3.00
N THR A 217 -9.91 33.10 3.01
CA THR A 217 -8.63 33.69 2.60
C THR A 217 -7.59 33.70 3.72
N ALA A 218 -8.04 33.51 4.97
CA ALA A 218 -7.19 33.35 6.15
C ALA A 218 -7.84 32.36 7.12
N THR A 219 -7.01 31.66 7.91
CA THR A 219 -7.46 30.70 8.92
C THR A 219 -7.98 31.48 10.14
N PRO A 220 -9.28 31.37 10.49
CA PRO A 220 -9.79 32.02 11.69
C PRO A 220 -9.35 31.27 12.95
N ALA A 221 -9.62 31.85 14.11
CA ALA A 221 -9.53 31.10 15.36
C ALA A 221 -10.42 29.85 15.28
N TRP A 222 -9.93 28.72 15.75
CA TRP A 222 -10.61 27.44 15.64
C TRP A 222 -10.37 26.58 16.88
N GLU A 223 -11.24 25.62 17.10
CA GLU A 223 -11.10 24.58 18.12
C GLU A 223 -11.59 23.22 17.58
N ALA A 224 -11.07 22.14 18.15
CA ALA A 224 -11.53 20.79 17.85
C ALA A 224 -12.68 20.42 18.80
N LEU A 225 -13.80 19.94 18.25
CA LEU A 225 -14.93 19.43 19.00
C LEU A 225 -15.25 18.01 18.52
N ASN A 226 -14.89 17.00 19.30
CA ASN A 226 -14.92 15.59 18.87
C ASN A 226 -14.08 15.41 17.59
N ASP A 227 -14.70 14.90 16.50
CA ASP A 227 -14.09 14.68 15.19
C ASP A 227 -14.29 15.88 14.22
N ASN A 228 -14.85 17.01 14.69
CA ASN A 228 -15.21 18.17 13.89
C ASN A 228 -14.34 19.39 14.19
N LEU A 229 -14.26 20.30 13.21
CA LEU A 229 -13.58 21.59 13.35
C LEU A 229 -14.60 22.70 13.59
N VAL A 230 -14.49 23.42 14.70
CA VAL A 230 -15.32 24.60 14.98
C VAL A 230 -14.49 25.84 14.67
N VAL A 231 -14.99 26.68 13.76
CA VAL A 231 -14.30 27.86 13.25
C VAL A 231 -15.05 29.11 13.70
N GLN A 232 -14.33 30.09 14.24
CA GLN A 232 -14.86 31.44 14.47
C GLN A 232 -15.12 32.10 13.11
N TRP A 233 -16.38 32.33 12.80
CA TRP A 233 -16.76 32.80 11.47
C TRP A 233 -16.46 34.29 11.30
N PRO A 234 -15.78 34.70 10.21
CA PRO A 234 -15.53 36.11 9.95
C PRO A 234 -16.82 36.90 9.77
N VAL A 235 -16.95 38.02 10.48
CA VAL A 235 -18.18 38.84 10.51
C VAL A 235 -18.55 39.46 9.17
N ASP A 236 -17.57 39.68 8.30
CA ASP A 236 -17.75 40.30 6.98
C ASP A 236 -18.09 39.27 5.88
N LEU A 237 -18.08 37.97 6.20
CA LEU A 237 -18.41 36.91 5.27
C LEU A 237 -19.86 36.45 5.43
N ARG A 238 -20.52 36.19 4.30
CA ARG A 238 -21.83 35.54 4.28
C ARG A 238 -21.76 34.18 5.01
N LEU A 239 -22.77 33.88 5.84
CA LEU A 239 -22.88 32.57 6.45
C LEU A 239 -23.12 31.47 5.40
N PRO A 240 -22.43 30.32 5.50
CA PRO A 240 -22.58 29.23 4.58
C PRO A 240 -23.89 28.47 4.85
N LEU A 241 -24.39 27.72 3.88
CA LEU A 241 -25.56 26.86 4.07
C LEU A 241 -25.17 25.58 4.81
N LEU A 242 -26.11 24.97 5.54
CA LEU A 242 -25.88 23.64 6.11
C LEU A 242 -25.61 22.63 4.99
N GLY A 243 -24.53 21.86 5.12
CA GLY A 243 -24.02 20.92 4.12
C GLY A 243 -23.15 21.55 3.02
N ALA A 244 -22.99 22.89 2.99
CA ALA A 244 -22.09 23.53 2.03
C ALA A 244 -20.63 23.22 2.34
N GLY A 245 -19.79 23.12 1.30
CA GLY A 245 -18.35 22.96 1.46
C GLY A 245 -17.68 24.23 1.97
N VAL A 246 -16.76 24.07 2.93
CA VAL A 246 -15.90 25.14 3.43
C VAL A 246 -14.45 24.67 3.35
N VAL A 247 -13.60 25.53 2.81
CA VAL A 247 -12.16 25.33 2.76
C VAL A 247 -11.50 26.39 3.65
N VAL A 248 -10.82 25.91 4.68
CA VAL A 248 -10.01 26.70 5.60
C VAL A 248 -8.55 26.60 5.13
N PRO A 249 -7.85 27.72 4.89
CA PRO A 249 -6.49 27.69 4.37
C PRO A 249 -5.50 27.25 5.44
N VAL A 250 -4.26 27.00 5.01
CA VAL A 250 -3.13 26.65 5.87
C VAL A 250 -2.72 27.84 6.76
N SER A 251 -2.39 27.56 8.01
CA SER A 251 -1.73 28.50 8.93
C SER A 251 -0.71 27.78 9.82
N ASP A 252 0.03 28.52 10.65
CA ASP A 252 0.96 27.94 11.62
C ASP A 252 0.26 27.00 12.62
N ASP A 253 -0.95 27.36 13.06
CA ASP A 253 -1.75 26.56 14.00
C ASP A 253 -2.48 25.41 13.30
N LEU A 254 -2.76 25.55 11.99
CA LEU A 254 -3.37 24.53 11.16
C LEU A 254 -2.48 24.26 9.92
N PRO A 255 -1.32 23.58 10.06
CA PRO A 255 -0.29 23.45 9.02
C PRO A 255 -0.72 22.69 7.75
N GLY A 256 -1.96 22.23 7.71
CA GLY A 256 -2.58 21.62 6.56
C GLY A 256 -3.94 22.19 6.20
N GLY A 257 -4.41 23.30 6.76
CA GLY A 257 -5.77 23.81 6.50
C GLY A 257 -6.90 22.83 6.89
N PHE A 258 -8.07 22.95 6.29
CA PHE A 258 -9.21 22.03 6.47
C PHE A 258 -10.20 22.08 5.30
N VAL A 259 -10.78 20.94 4.93
CA VAL A 259 -11.89 20.89 3.96
C VAL A 259 -13.01 20.13 4.62
N GLY A 260 -14.19 20.73 4.65
CA GLY A 260 -15.34 20.13 5.31
C GLY A 260 -16.66 20.63 4.82
N THR A 261 -17.72 19.99 5.29
CA THR A 261 -19.11 20.44 5.09
C THR A 261 -19.66 21.01 6.38
N VAL A 262 -20.48 22.07 6.27
CA VAL A 262 -21.12 22.71 7.43
C VAL A 262 -22.10 21.75 8.10
N ALA A 263 -21.78 21.37 9.34
CA ALA A 263 -22.63 20.54 10.20
C ALA A 263 -23.69 21.41 10.89
N SER A 264 -23.23 22.51 11.50
CA SER A 264 -24.04 23.40 12.31
C SER A 264 -23.48 24.83 12.29
N ILE A 265 -24.32 25.79 12.67
CA ILE A 265 -23.98 27.21 12.80
C ILE A 265 -24.53 27.66 14.16
N SER A 266 -23.74 28.41 14.93
CA SER A 266 -24.21 28.93 16.21
C SER A 266 -25.41 29.87 16.04
N PRO A 267 -26.29 30.02 17.06
CA PRO A 267 -27.48 30.85 16.95
C PRO A 267 -27.19 32.32 16.57
N ASP A 268 -26.04 32.85 16.95
CA ASP A 268 -25.59 34.21 16.60
C ASP A 268 -24.78 34.28 15.29
N GLY A 269 -24.44 33.13 14.70
CA GLY A 269 -23.63 33.02 13.49
C GLY A 269 -22.14 33.29 13.70
N SER A 270 -21.65 33.36 14.95
CA SER A 270 -20.24 33.58 15.24
C SER A 270 -19.37 32.33 15.07
N GLN A 271 -19.97 31.13 15.04
CA GLN A 271 -19.25 29.86 14.93
C GLN A 271 -19.88 28.94 13.89
N VAL A 272 -19.03 28.23 13.15
CA VAL A 272 -19.43 27.22 12.17
C VAL A 272 -18.70 25.93 12.47
N GLU A 273 -19.46 24.85 12.63
CA GLU A 273 -18.93 23.50 12.83
C GLU A 273 -18.81 22.78 11.48
N LEU A 274 -17.64 22.23 11.20
CA LEU A 274 -17.30 21.56 9.95
C LEU A 274 -17.00 20.09 10.21
N VAL A 275 -17.66 19.20 9.46
CA VAL A 275 -17.31 17.77 9.37
C VAL A 275 -16.32 17.59 8.22
N ALA A 276 -15.31 16.73 8.38
CA ALA A 276 -14.35 16.42 7.33
C ALA A 276 -15.02 16.03 6.01
N GLY A 277 -14.61 16.68 4.92
CA GLY A 277 -15.12 16.50 3.57
C GLY A 277 -13.99 16.31 2.56
N GLY A 278 -14.33 16.06 1.30
CA GLY A 278 -13.37 15.93 0.20
C GLY A 278 -13.47 17.05 -0.83
N TYR A 279 -12.60 17.02 -1.85
CA TYR A 279 -12.65 17.94 -3.01
C TYR A 279 -14.05 18.12 -3.58
N SER A 280 -14.79 17.02 -3.62
CA SER A 280 -16.11 16.97 -4.22
C SER A 280 -17.13 17.83 -3.46
N ASP A 281 -16.90 18.10 -2.18
CA ASP A 281 -17.82 18.90 -1.37
C ASP A 281 -17.56 20.41 -1.52
N ALA A 282 -16.37 20.78 -1.97
CA ALA A 282 -15.96 22.17 -2.20
C ALA A 282 -15.93 22.59 -3.67
N LEU A 283 -15.77 21.65 -4.61
CA LEU A 283 -15.58 21.91 -6.04
C LEU A 283 -16.62 21.16 -6.89
N ALA A 284 -17.19 21.87 -7.86
CA ALA A 284 -18.07 21.28 -8.88
C ALA A 284 -17.26 20.67 -10.04
N PHE A 285 -16.09 21.23 -10.34
CA PHE A 285 -15.14 20.70 -11.31
C PHE A 285 -13.70 20.93 -10.82
N LEU A 286 -12.83 19.96 -11.05
CA LEU A 286 -11.38 20.09 -10.88
C LEU A 286 -10.69 19.28 -11.97
N ASN A 287 -9.74 19.89 -12.67
CA ASN A 287 -8.71 19.23 -13.45
C ASN A 287 -7.36 19.73 -12.95
N LEU A 288 -6.60 18.87 -12.30
CA LEU A 288 -5.25 19.14 -11.80
C LEU A 288 -4.26 18.33 -12.60
N GLU A 289 -3.21 18.98 -13.09
CA GLU A 289 -2.10 18.34 -13.78
C GLU A 289 -0.79 18.83 -13.14
N SER A 290 0.06 17.92 -12.67
CA SER A 290 1.40 18.25 -12.19
C SER A 290 2.50 17.78 -13.14
N ARG A 291 3.62 18.50 -13.18
CA ARG A 291 4.89 17.99 -13.72
C ARG A 291 5.59 17.09 -12.70
N ASP A 292 6.58 16.30 -13.14
CA ASP A 292 7.41 15.48 -12.26
C ASP A 292 8.14 16.37 -11.24
N TYR A 293 7.93 16.15 -9.94
CA TYR A 293 8.59 16.91 -8.88
C TYR A 293 9.25 16.01 -7.83
N PRO A 294 10.52 16.28 -7.43
CA PRO A 294 11.20 15.53 -6.38
C PRO A 294 10.64 15.85 -4.99
N VAL A 295 10.23 14.84 -4.22
CA VAL A 295 9.55 15.03 -2.91
C VAL A 295 10.53 15.39 -1.78
N VAL A 296 11.78 15.72 -2.08
CA VAL A 296 12.82 16.01 -1.08
C VAL A 296 12.66 17.45 -0.54
N GLU A 297 12.85 17.66 0.77
CA GLU A 297 13.09 19.02 1.29
C GLU A 297 14.42 19.56 0.75
N ASP A 298 14.43 20.82 0.30
CA ASP A 298 15.66 21.58 0.15
C ASP A 298 16.45 21.47 1.46
N THR A 299 17.53 20.69 1.45
CA THR A 299 18.54 20.82 2.49
C THR A 299 19.23 22.15 2.24
N PRO A 300 19.34 23.04 3.24
CA PRO A 300 20.09 24.27 3.07
C PRO A 300 21.51 23.90 2.66
N ASN A 301 21.90 24.44 1.50
CA ASN A 301 23.16 24.20 0.83
C ASN A 301 24.32 24.41 1.82
N LEU A 302 24.85 23.32 2.40
CA LEU A 302 26.14 23.35 3.09
C LEU A 302 27.23 23.32 2.02
N THR A 303 27.39 24.45 1.33
CA THR A 303 28.62 24.70 0.58
C THR A 303 29.79 24.62 1.56
N PRO A 304 30.82 23.79 1.31
CA PRO A 304 32.03 23.81 2.12
C PRO A 304 32.65 25.20 2.00
N ASP A 305 32.79 25.89 3.13
CA ASP A 305 33.59 27.11 3.21
C ASP A 305 34.97 26.84 2.59
N LYS A 306 35.36 27.69 1.64
CA LYS A 306 36.70 27.68 1.06
C LYS A 306 37.73 27.71 2.20
N PRO A 307 38.75 26.83 2.19
CA PRO A 307 39.90 27.01 3.05
C PRO A 307 40.54 28.36 2.70
N LYS A 308 40.73 29.22 3.71
CA LYS A 308 41.47 30.47 3.58
C LYS A 308 42.87 30.19 3.02
N ASP A 309 43.22 30.98 2.01
CA ASP A 309 44.52 31.04 1.36
C ASP A 309 45.68 31.01 2.38
N ARG A 310 46.64 30.14 2.11
CA ARG A 310 48.05 30.40 2.41
C ARG A 310 48.80 30.46 1.09
N ASP A 311 49.46 31.59 0.87
CA ASP A 311 50.27 31.88 -0.30
C ASP A 311 51.36 30.81 -0.58
N PRO A 312 51.76 30.65 -1.86
CA PRO A 312 52.79 29.71 -2.26
C PRO A 312 54.19 30.37 -2.31
N GLU A 313 55.19 29.68 -1.77
CA GLU A 313 56.57 29.82 -2.25
C GLU A 313 56.99 28.60 -3.08
N ASP A 314 57.72 28.95 -4.12
CA ASP A 314 58.18 28.25 -5.31
C ASP A 314 59.12 27.05 -5.06
N HIS A 315 59.04 26.02 -5.90
CA HIS A 315 60.14 25.54 -6.76
C HIS A 315 59.81 24.19 -7.43
N GLY A 316 60.06 24.15 -8.75
CA GLY A 316 59.63 23.11 -9.68
C GLY A 316 60.48 21.83 -9.76
N GLY A 317 60.12 21.02 -10.76
CA GLY A 317 60.87 19.84 -11.17
C GLY A 317 60.00 18.82 -11.92
N SER A 318 60.13 18.79 -13.25
CA SER A 318 59.67 17.72 -14.12
C SER A 318 60.64 16.54 -14.04
N GLU A 319 60.16 15.30 -13.88
CA GLU A 319 60.52 14.15 -14.72
C GLU A 319 59.78 12.85 -14.31
N THR A 320 59.58 12.02 -15.33
CA THR A 320 58.95 10.70 -15.40
C THR A 320 59.70 9.59 -14.64
N ILE A 321 58.99 8.54 -14.17
CA ILE A 321 59.24 7.08 -14.38
C ILE A 321 58.40 6.22 -13.40
N PHE A 322 57.86 5.12 -13.93
CA PHE A 322 57.01 4.05 -13.35
C PHE A 322 57.23 3.64 -11.88
N PRO A 323 56.17 3.09 -11.22
CA PRO A 323 56.39 1.84 -10.49
C PRO A 323 55.28 0.76 -10.61
N THR A 324 55.78 -0.47 -10.42
CA THR A 324 55.22 -1.82 -10.26
C THR A 324 54.15 -2.02 -9.17
N PRO A 325 53.50 -3.22 -9.11
CA PRO A 325 52.21 -3.42 -8.45
C PRO A 325 52.25 -3.86 -6.97
N ARG A 326 51.08 -3.64 -6.32
CA ARG A 326 50.50 -4.20 -5.06
C ARG A 326 50.55 -3.30 -3.81
N LYS A 327 49.35 -2.98 -3.31
CA LYS A 327 48.94 -3.18 -1.90
C LYS A 327 47.44 -3.51 -1.84
N LYS A 328 47.09 -4.48 -0.99
CA LYS A 328 45.71 -4.93 -0.66
C LYS A 328 44.85 -3.74 -0.22
N PRO A 329 43.52 -3.75 -0.44
CA PRO A 329 42.66 -2.69 0.07
C PRO A 329 42.63 -2.77 1.61
N THR A 330 43.13 -1.70 2.23
CA THR A 330 42.99 -1.43 3.66
C THR A 330 41.59 -0.85 3.90
N LYS A 331 40.96 -1.22 5.02
CA LYS A 331 39.68 -0.68 5.53
C LYS A 331 39.52 0.82 5.26
N LEU A 332 38.36 1.22 4.70
CA LEU A 332 37.97 2.62 4.64
C LEU A 332 37.77 3.19 6.06
N PRO A 333 38.11 4.48 6.28
CA PRO A 333 37.91 5.15 7.56
C PRO A 333 36.42 5.41 7.83
N ASN A 334 36.01 5.16 9.08
CA ASN A 334 34.70 5.44 9.62
C ASN A 334 34.44 6.97 9.62
N THR A 335 33.56 7.45 8.76
CA THR A 335 33.00 8.80 8.83
C THR A 335 31.48 8.71 8.82
N GLY A 336 30.85 9.08 9.94
CA GLY A 336 29.41 9.05 10.14
C GLY A 336 28.98 7.85 11.01
N SER A 337 28.46 8.14 12.20
CA SER A 337 27.83 7.15 13.08
C SER A 337 26.56 6.61 12.43
N ASN A 338 26.71 5.56 11.62
CA ASN A 338 25.60 4.83 11.04
C ASN A 338 24.96 3.91 12.08
N PRO A 339 23.64 3.69 12.03
CA PRO A 339 22.93 2.85 13.00
C PRO A 339 23.38 1.40 12.83
N ILE A 340 24.25 0.93 13.72
CA ILE A 340 24.50 -0.50 13.90
C ILE A 340 23.20 -1.09 14.44
N LEU A 341 22.52 -1.96 13.67
CA LEU A 341 21.32 -2.64 14.16
C LEU A 341 21.70 -3.55 15.33
N SER A 342 21.11 -3.32 16.51
CA SER A 342 21.18 -4.26 17.62
C SER A 342 20.11 -5.34 17.43
N CYS A 343 20.53 -6.53 17.01
CA CYS A 343 19.66 -7.69 16.89
C CYS A 343 19.32 -8.28 18.28
N PHE A 344 18.10 -8.76 18.47
CA PHE A 344 17.73 -9.51 19.67
C PHE A 344 18.07 -10.99 19.48
N GLU A 345 18.89 -11.57 20.37
CA GLU A 345 19.03 -13.02 20.50
C GLU A 345 19.06 -13.47 21.97
N PRO A 346 18.54 -14.68 22.28
CA PRO A 346 19.04 -15.50 23.36
C PRO A 346 20.23 -16.35 22.87
N GLY A 347 21.47 -15.85 23.03
CA GLY A 347 22.66 -16.72 23.12
C GLY A 347 23.77 -16.62 22.05
N GLY A 348 23.66 -15.80 21.00
CA GLY A 348 24.70 -15.64 19.98
C GLY A 348 25.04 -14.18 19.62
N GLU A 349 26.05 -14.00 18.76
CA GLU A 349 26.57 -12.71 18.30
C GLU A 349 26.15 -12.50 16.84
N VAL A 350 25.32 -11.49 16.59
CA VAL A 350 24.81 -11.09 15.26
C VAL A 350 25.14 -9.62 15.03
N SER A 351 25.85 -9.32 13.94
CA SER A 351 26.18 -7.94 13.53
C SER A 351 25.74 -7.68 12.09
N VAL A 352 24.93 -6.65 11.88
CA VAL A 352 24.42 -6.19 10.59
C VAL A 352 24.61 -4.67 10.46
N ASP A 353 25.40 -4.23 9.48
CA ASP A 353 25.49 -2.81 9.07
C ASP A 353 24.59 -2.59 7.86
N PHE A 354 23.46 -1.90 8.05
CA PHE A 354 22.43 -1.67 7.03
C PHE A 354 22.13 -0.18 6.85
N GLN A 355 22.30 0.33 5.63
CA GLN A 355 22.16 1.76 5.31
C GLN A 355 21.09 1.99 4.22
N PRO A 356 19.80 2.06 4.59
CA PRO A 356 18.73 2.32 3.63
C PRO A 356 18.62 3.81 3.29
N GLU A 357 18.47 4.12 1.99
CA GLU A 357 18.09 5.44 1.50
C GLU A 357 16.77 5.31 0.70
N VAL A 358 15.82 6.23 0.90
CA VAL A 358 14.52 6.26 0.19
C VAL A 358 14.28 7.66 -0.40
N LYS A 359 14.13 7.77 -1.72
CA LYS A 359 13.79 9.02 -2.43
C LYS A 359 12.43 8.93 -3.11
N PRO A 360 11.41 9.69 -2.67
CA PRO A 360 10.11 9.73 -3.34
C PRO A 360 10.10 10.72 -4.51
N VAL A 361 9.47 10.34 -5.62
CA VAL A 361 9.07 11.23 -6.74
C VAL A 361 7.59 11.01 -6.99
N ALA A 362 6.81 12.08 -7.17
CA ALA A 362 5.38 11.96 -7.43
C ALA A 362 4.89 12.84 -8.58
N HIS A 363 3.89 12.34 -9.32
CA HIS A 363 3.04 13.13 -10.22
C HIS A 363 1.57 12.86 -9.91
N PHE A 364 0.73 13.87 -10.10
CA PHE A 364 -0.69 13.84 -9.80
C PHE A 364 -1.49 14.41 -10.97
N ASN A 365 -2.33 13.58 -11.61
CA ASN A 365 -3.38 14.05 -12.51
C ASN A 365 -4.74 13.70 -11.91
N HIS A 366 -5.50 14.71 -11.50
CA HIS A 366 -6.79 14.51 -10.86
C HIS A 366 -7.89 15.20 -11.65
N LYS A 367 -8.87 14.42 -12.09
CA LYS A 367 -10.11 14.98 -12.65
C LYS A 367 -11.29 14.62 -11.77
N LEU A 368 -12.03 15.63 -11.34
CA LEU A 368 -13.32 15.51 -10.67
C LEU A 368 -14.36 16.24 -11.52
N ASP A 369 -15.41 15.53 -11.91
CA ASP A 369 -16.55 16.10 -12.63
C ASP A 369 -17.86 15.80 -11.87
N LYS A 370 -18.25 16.73 -10.98
CA LYS A 370 -19.61 16.83 -10.38
C LYS A 370 -20.50 17.75 -11.21
N TYR A 371 -20.00 18.23 -12.32
CA TYR A 371 -20.55 19.35 -13.03
C TYR A 371 -21.89 19.00 -13.69
N LYS A 372 -22.01 17.76 -14.16
CA LYS A 372 -23.20 17.24 -14.86
C LYS A 372 -24.24 16.56 -13.96
N TRP A 373 -23.94 16.35 -12.67
CA TRP A 373 -24.80 15.60 -11.75
C TRP A 373 -24.45 15.88 -10.27
N MET A 374 -25.42 15.81 -9.35
CA MET A 374 -25.18 16.01 -7.90
C MET A 374 -24.14 15.04 -7.28
N PHE A 375 -23.82 13.96 -7.99
CA PHE A 375 -22.80 12.96 -7.63
C PHE A 375 -21.69 12.98 -8.70
N PRO A 376 -20.42 12.71 -8.34
CA PRO A 376 -19.32 12.66 -9.31
C PRO A 376 -19.65 11.70 -10.45
N THR A 377 -19.62 12.20 -11.68
CA THR A 377 -19.82 11.38 -12.89
C THR A 377 -18.56 10.61 -13.25
N GLU A 378 -17.40 11.21 -12.95
CA GLU A 378 -16.10 10.63 -13.14
C GLU A 378 -15.09 11.20 -12.13
N ILE A 379 -14.31 10.33 -11.50
CA ILE A 379 -13.10 10.65 -10.74
C ILE A 379 -11.94 9.94 -11.44
N GLN A 380 -10.98 10.70 -11.97
CA GLN A 380 -9.71 10.17 -12.44
C GLN A 380 -8.61 10.57 -11.47
N ILE A 381 -7.75 9.62 -11.11
CA ILE A 381 -6.56 9.83 -10.29
C ILE A 381 -5.43 9.08 -10.98
N ASP A 382 -4.53 9.80 -11.62
CA ASP A 382 -3.23 9.31 -12.07
C ASP A 382 -2.22 9.70 -11.00
N THR A 383 -1.66 8.70 -10.32
CA THR A 383 -0.67 8.92 -9.29
C THR A 383 0.54 8.06 -9.58
N TYR A 384 1.68 8.72 -9.72
CA TYR A 384 2.97 8.08 -9.78
C TYR A 384 3.67 8.27 -8.46
N VAL A 385 4.22 7.19 -7.94
CA VAL A 385 5.15 7.24 -6.82
C VAL A 385 6.32 6.31 -7.14
N ALA A 386 7.50 6.89 -7.31
CA ALA A 386 8.75 6.14 -7.44
C ALA A 386 9.58 6.30 -6.17
N LEU A 387 10.11 5.18 -5.68
CA LEU A 387 10.90 5.07 -4.46
C LEU A 387 12.19 4.33 -4.79
N THR A 388 13.33 5.01 -4.72
CA THR A 388 14.64 4.35 -4.88
C THR A 388 15.10 3.85 -3.53
N ALA A 389 15.33 2.53 -3.41
CA ALA A 389 15.79 1.87 -2.20
C ALA A 389 17.17 1.24 -2.44
N THR A 390 18.15 1.64 -1.63
CA THR A 390 19.49 1.01 -1.62
C THR A 390 19.65 0.21 -0.34
N GLY A 391 19.87 -1.10 -0.45
CA GLY A 391 20.18 -1.95 0.70
C GLY A 391 21.59 -2.51 0.56
N ARG A 392 22.47 -2.17 1.50
CA ARG A 392 23.79 -2.81 1.64
C ARG A 392 23.90 -3.39 3.04
N ALA A 393 24.31 -4.64 3.12
CA ALA A 393 24.50 -5.38 4.36
C ALA A 393 25.87 -6.06 4.40
N ASP A 394 26.61 -5.81 5.47
CA ASP A 394 27.73 -6.65 5.91
C ASP A 394 27.27 -7.44 7.14
N VAL A 395 27.43 -8.76 7.10
CA VAL A 395 26.73 -9.70 7.99
C VAL A 395 27.74 -10.68 8.60
N ALA A 396 27.77 -10.78 9.92
CA ALA A 396 28.51 -11.80 10.66
C ALA A 396 27.57 -12.45 11.68
N VAL A 397 27.32 -13.75 11.50
CA VAL A 397 26.21 -14.44 12.17
C VAL A 397 26.69 -15.78 12.72
N LYS A 398 26.53 -15.99 14.03
CA LYS A 398 26.78 -17.28 14.71
C LYS A 398 25.48 -18.02 15.10
N ALA A 399 24.32 -17.36 14.99
CA ALA A 399 22.99 -17.89 15.28
C ALA A 399 21.91 -17.08 14.52
N SER A 400 20.71 -17.64 14.35
CA SER A 400 19.64 -17.02 13.54
C SER A 400 18.87 -15.94 14.32
N GLY A 401 18.55 -14.82 13.67
CA GLY A 401 17.89 -13.69 14.33
C GLY A 401 17.11 -12.78 13.38
N THR A 402 16.24 -11.94 13.96
CA THR A 402 15.54 -10.85 13.25
C THR A 402 15.95 -9.51 13.85
N CYS A 403 16.29 -8.56 12.99
CA CYS A 403 16.76 -7.24 13.34
C CYS A 403 15.83 -6.21 12.68
N ALA A 404 15.35 -5.23 13.44
CA ALA A 404 14.66 -4.06 12.91
C ALA A 404 15.45 -2.81 13.34
N PRO A 405 15.70 -1.85 12.43
CA PRO A 405 16.37 -0.61 12.83
C PRO A 405 15.47 0.22 13.73
N GLU A 406 16.05 1.24 14.35
CA GLU A 406 15.26 2.33 14.93
C GLU A 406 14.29 2.91 13.88
N ALA A 407 13.15 3.44 14.35
CA ALA A 407 12.08 3.92 13.48
C ALA A 407 12.61 4.88 12.40
N LEU A 408 12.40 4.53 11.13
CA LEU A 408 12.79 5.38 10.01
C LEU A 408 11.94 6.65 10.01
N LYS A 409 12.52 7.78 9.58
CA LYS A 409 11.86 9.08 9.62
C LYS A 409 10.61 9.08 8.73
N LYS A 410 9.45 9.33 9.34
CA LYS A 410 8.19 9.60 8.64
C LYS A 410 8.36 10.80 7.68
N VAL A 411 7.94 10.62 6.44
CA VAL A 411 7.93 11.69 5.43
C VAL A 411 6.50 12.18 5.30
N THR A 412 6.27 13.45 5.63
CA THR A 412 5.00 14.13 5.43
C THR A 412 5.22 15.33 4.52
N LYS A 413 4.46 15.41 3.43
CA LYS A 413 4.45 16.55 2.53
C LYS A 413 3.02 17.02 2.33
N SER A 414 2.79 18.28 2.63
CA SER A 414 1.52 18.96 2.42
C SER A 414 1.68 19.93 1.25
N PHE A 415 0.67 20.01 0.40
CA PHE A 415 0.60 20.95 -0.71
C PHE A 415 -0.85 21.38 -0.94
N LEU A 416 -1.04 22.45 -1.69
CA LEU A 416 -2.36 22.97 -2.02
C LEU A 416 -2.72 22.57 -3.45
N ILE A 417 -3.82 21.84 -3.61
CA ILE A 417 -4.47 21.60 -4.89
C ILE A 417 -5.75 22.44 -4.91
N ALA A 418 -5.84 23.47 -5.73
CA ALA A 418 -7.03 24.33 -5.84
C ALA A 418 -7.45 25.02 -4.55
N GLY A 419 -6.48 25.34 -3.69
CA GLY A 419 -6.74 25.84 -2.33
C GLY A 419 -7.24 24.77 -1.36
N VAL A 420 -7.50 23.55 -1.83
CA VAL A 420 -7.82 22.39 -0.99
C VAL A 420 -6.50 21.75 -0.56
N PRO A 421 -6.27 21.61 0.75
CA PRO A 421 -5.05 20.99 1.22
C PRO A 421 -5.01 19.49 0.95
N THR A 422 -3.84 19.04 0.51
CA THR A 422 -3.53 17.66 0.18
C THR A 422 -2.30 17.24 0.96
N MET A 423 -2.28 15.98 1.37
CA MET A 423 -1.12 15.45 2.07
C MET A 423 -0.70 14.09 1.50
N LEU A 424 0.61 13.93 1.38
CA LEU A 424 1.32 12.69 1.15
C LEU A 424 2.04 12.31 2.44
N VAL A 425 1.74 11.13 2.97
CA VAL A 425 2.36 10.57 4.16
C VAL A 425 2.99 9.24 3.80
N PHE A 426 4.28 9.08 4.08
CA PHE A 426 4.99 7.81 3.97
C PHE A 426 5.68 7.47 5.28
N GLU A 427 5.32 6.33 5.86
CA GLU A 427 5.89 5.79 7.10
C GLU A 427 6.75 4.57 6.76
N PRO A 428 8.06 4.77 6.50
CA PRO A 428 8.94 3.69 6.09
C PRO A 428 9.15 2.65 7.20
N THR A 429 9.21 1.38 6.80
CA THR A 429 9.58 0.25 7.65
C THR A 429 10.74 -0.52 7.04
N ALA A 430 11.56 -1.11 7.91
CA ALA A 430 12.68 -1.95 7.51
C ALA A 430 12.79 -3.17 8.42
N GLU A 431 13.10 -4.33 7.83
CA GLU A 431 13.27 -5.59 8.53
C GLU A 431 14.44 -6.35 7.91
N VAL A 432 15.33 -6.88 8.74
CA VAL A 432 16.41 -7.78 8.33
C VAL A 432 16.25 -9.10 9.06
N LYS A 433 16.23 -10.21 8.33
CA LYS A 433 16.19 -11.56 8.88
C LYS A 433 17.43 -12.32 8.43
N VAL A 434 18.13 -12.95 9.37
CA VAL A 434 19.32 -13.77 9.10
C VAL A 434 19.10 -15.18 9.63
N GLU A 435 19.50 -16.18 8.85
CA GLU A 435 19.43 -17.59 9.25
C GLU A 435 20.74 -18.31 8.91
N GLY A 436 21.24 -19.13 9.83
CA GLY A 436 22.44 -19.97 9.63
C GLY A 436 23.70 -19.42 10.30
N ASN A 437 24.86 -19.93 9.88
CA ASN A 437 26.16 -19.58 10.44
C ASN A 437 27.12 -19.25 9.30
N TYR A 438 27.33 -17.96 9.08
CA TYR A 438 28.15 -17.46 7.99
C TYR A 438 28.67 -16.05 8.24
N THR A 439 29.69 -15.68 7.46
CA THR A 439 30.05 -14.27 7.25
C THR A 439 29.81 -13.91 5.80
N ALA A 440 29.18 -12.77 5.53
CA ALA A 440 28.98 -12.26 4.19
C ALA A 440 29.29 -10.76 4.16
N GLN A 441 29.97 -10.33 3.10
CA GLN A 441 30.32 -8.93 2.86
C GLN A 441 29.81 -8.51 1.48
N ASN A 442 29.52 -7.23 1.35
CA ASN A 442 29.09 -6.62 0.09
C ASN A 442 27.80 -7.25 -0.47
N VAL A 443 26.91 -7.70 0.41
CA VAL A 443 25.58 -8.17 0.03
C VAL A 443 24.72 -6.93 -0.14
N GLY A 444 24.35 -6.59 -1.38
CA GLY A 444 23.50 -5.44 -1.59
C GLY A 444 22.82 -5.39 -2.93
N VAL A 445 21.66 -4.75 -2.94
CA VAL A 445 20.84 -4.50 -4.13
C VAL A 445 20.49 -3.01 -4.11
N THR A 446 20.72 -2.35 -5.23
CA THR A 446 20.13 -1.04 -5.51
C THR A 446 18.94 -1.28 -6.41
N ALA A 447 17.74 -0.90 -5.98
CA ALA A 447 16.53 -1.04 -6.76
C ALA A 447 15.74 0.26 -6.75
N THR A 448 15.37 0.74 -7.94
CA THR A 448 14.32 1.75 -8.11
C THR A 448 13.03 1.01 -8.38
N THR A 449 12.08 1.16 -7.45
CA THR A 449 10.77 0.54 -7.52
C THR A 449 9.71 1.64 -7.48
N GLY A 450 8.60 1.45 -8.18
CA GLY A 450 7.53 2.43 -8.20
C GLY A 450 6.27 1.90 -8.84
N PHE A 451 5.21 2.66 -8.68
CA PHE A 451 3.95 2.41 -9.37
C PHE A 451 3.45 3.69 -10.04
N ASP A 452 2.97 3.55 -11.26
CA ASP A 452 2.12 4.47 -12.01
C ASP A 452 0.72 3.87 -11.90
N ALA A 453 -0.16 4.49 -11.11
CA ALA A 453 -1.52 4.03 -10.88
C ALA A 453 -2.53 5.02 -11.46
N LYS A 454 -3.35 4.56 -12.40
CA LYS A 454 -4.47 5.29 -12.99
C LYS A 454 -5.77 4.69 -12.51
N LEU A 455 -6.44 5.36 -11.58
CA LEU A 455 -7.77 5.03 -11.10
C LEU A 455 -8.80 5.88 -11.86
N ARG A 456 -9.81 5.24 -12.44
CA ARG A 456 -11.00 5.87 -13.00
C ARG A 456 -12.23 5.28 -12.32
N ILE A 457 -13.02 6.10 -11.64
CA ILE A 457 -14.30 5.72 -11.03
C ILE A 457 -15.38 6.51 -11.77
N GLY A 458 -16.29 5.82 -12.47
CA GLY A 458 -17.36 6.50 -13.20
C GLY A 458 -18.60 5.62 -13.39
N ALA A 459 -19.66 6.20 -13.97
CA ALA A 459 -20.94 5.51 -14.19
C ALA A 459 -20.83 4.23 -15.04
N ASP A 460 -19.81 4.15 -15.90
CA ASP A 460 -19.54 3.01 -16.79
C ASP A 460 -18.75 1.87 -16.10
N GLY A 461 -18.33 2.06 -14.86
CA GLY A 461 -17.51 1.11 -14.10
C GLY A 461 -16.25 1.73 -13.51
N ASN A 462 -15.63 0.99 -12.59
CA ASN A 462 -14.36 1.36 -11.97
C ASN A 462 -13.22 0.66 -12.71
N HIS A 463 -12.19 1.41 -13.10
CA HIS A 463 -11.00 0.91 -13.77
C HIS A 463 -9.77 1.34 -12.98
N LEU A 464 -8.83 0.43 -12.77
CA LEU A 464 -7.54 0.71 -12.13
C LEU A 464 -6.46 0.08 -13.02
N ASP A 465 -5.65 0.91 -13.65
CA ASP A 465 -4.46 0.49 -14.41
C ASP A 465 -3.23 0.82 -13.56
N VAL A 466 -2.37 -0.17 -13.30
CA VAL A 466 -1.15 0.04 -12.50
C VAL A 466 0.04 -0.49 -13.28
N LYS A 467 0.91 0.42 -13.73
CA LYS A 467 2.18 0.12 -14.38
C LYS A 467 3.32 0.25 -13.37
N ARG A 468 4.22 -0.73 -13.33
CA ARG A 468 5.32 -0.77 -12.35
C ARG A 468 6.63 -0.33 -12.99
N ILE A 469 7.47 0.33 -12.21
CA ILE A 469 8.79 0.82 -12.64
C ILE A 469 9.83 -0.07 -11.98
N ASN A 470 10.66 -0.73 -12.80
CA ASN A 470 11.67 -1.66 -12.31
C ASN A 470 13.02 -1.35 -12.95
N GLU A 471 13.96 -0.83 -12.16
CA GLU A 471 15.38 -0.88 -12.47
C GLU A 471 16.12 -1.45 -11.26
N SER A 472 16.98 -2.44 -11.45
CA SER A 472 17.75 -3.03 -10.36
C SER A 472 19.18 -3.37 -10.77
N THR A 473 20.10 -3.19 -9.83
CA THR A 473 21.49 -3.63 -9.94
C THR A 473 21.91 -4.32 -8.65
N SER A 474 22.61 -5.45 -8.79
CA SER A 474 23.08 -6.26 -7.66
C SER A 474 24.59 -6.07 -7.45
N LEU A 475 25.02 -6.01 -6.20
CA LEU A 475 26.43 -6.06 -5.83
C LEU A 475 26.92 -7.50 -5.85
N THR A 476 28.23 -7.71 -6.02
CA THR A 476 28.82 -9.06 -5.95
C THR A 476 29.16 -9.39 -4.48
N PRO A 477 28.44 -10.34 -3.85
CA PRO A 477 28.69 -10.73 -2.47
C PRO A 477 29.93 -11.63 -2.36
N THR A 478 30.62 -11.56 -1.23
CA THR A 478 31.65 -12.52 -0.81
C THR A 478 31.25 -13.14 0.52
N HIS A 479 31.37 -14.45 0.69
CA HIS A 479 30.90 -15.12 1.92
C HIS A 479 31.76 -16.32 2.33
N SER A 480 31.56 -16.77 3.57
CA SER A 480 32.06 -18.03 4.11
C SER A 480 30.99 -18.69 4.99
N GLY A 481 30.61 -19.94 4.71
CA GLY A 481 29.57 -20.67 5.45
C GLY A 481 28.28 -20.83 4.64
N GLY A 482 27.20 -21.25 5.29
CA GLY A 482 25.89 -21.46 4.67
C GLY A 482 24.79 -20.76 5.47
N GLY A 483 23.82 -20.16 4.77
CA GLY A 483 22.71 -19.44 5.40
C GLY A 483 21.90 -18.56 4.46
N SER A 484 21.00 -17.76 5.03
CA SER A 484 20.15 -16.82 4.29
C SER A 484 20.15 -15.43 4.92
N LEU A 485 19.96 -14.42 4.08
CA LEU A 485 19.71 -13.02 4.46
C LEU A 485 18.45 -12.57 3.72
N THR A 486 17.46 -12.09 4.46
CA THR A 486 16.29 -11.40 3.90
C THR A 486 16.30 -9.96 4.38
N VAL A 487 16.21 -9.01 3.45
CA VAL A 487 16.03 -7.59 3.74
C VAL A 487 14.70 -7.17 3.16
N LYS A 488 13.82 -6.60 4.00
CA LYS A 488 12.59 -5.94 3.57
C LYS A 488 12.69 -4.45 3.86
N LEU A 489 12.41 -3.65 2.85
CA LEU A 489 12.15 -2.23 2.94
C LEU A 489 10.73 -1.99 2.44
N GLY A 490 9.93 -1.31 3.24
CA GLY A 490 8.54 -1.06 2.94
C GLY A 490 8.02 0.15 3.69
N GLY A 491 6.72 0.17 3.92
CA GLY A 491 6.07 1.18 4.74
C GLY A 491 4.61 1.36 4.38
N SER A 492 3.94 2.19 5.19
CA SER A 492 2.59 2.64 4.87
C SER A 492 2.67 3.92 4.03
N LEU A 493 1.95 3.95 2.91
CA LEU A 493 1.79 5.13 2.07
C LEU A 493 0.34 5.61 2.17
N THR A 494 0.12 6.91 2.33
CA THR A 494 -1.20 7.54 2.36
C THR A 494 -1.17 8.83 1.54
N PHE A 495 -2.14 9.01 0.65
CA PHE A 495 -2.24 10.18 -0.21
C PHE A 495 -3.70 10.59 -0.43
N GLY A 496 -4.03 11.86 -0.26
CA GLY A 496 -5.36 12.39 -0.59
C GLY A 496 -5.64 13.78 -0.03
N PRO A 497 -6.85 14.33 -0.26
CA PRO A 497 -7.33 15.51 0.45
C PRO A 497 -7.19 15.29 1.96
N GLY A 498 -6.49 16.20 2.60
CA GLY A 498 -6.11 15.99 3.97
C GLY A 498 -5.06 16.97 4.45
N VAL A 499 -4.98 17.04 5.77
CA VAL A 499 -4.36 18.13 6.51
C VAL A 499 -3.52 17.51 7.60
N GLY A 500 -2.30 17.99 7.85
CA GLY A 500 -1.56 17.52 9.01
C GLY A 500 -0.05 17.70 8.96
N ASN A 501 0.58 17.35 10.08
CA ASN A 501 2.03 17.24 10.25
C ASN A 501 2.36 15.86 10.86
N SER A 502 3.58 15.70 11.39
CA SER A 502 3.99 14.43 12.02
C SER A 502 3.14 14.03 13.24
N ASN A 503 2.43 14.97 13.86
CA ASN A 503 1.78 14.81 15.16
C ASN A 503 0.23 14.85 15.10
N VAL A 504 -0.35 15.58 14.14
CA VAL A 504 -1.81 15.76 13.99
C VAL A 504 -2.17 15.80 12.51
N GLY A 505 -3.20 15.05 12.09
CA GLY A 505 -3.72 15.16 10.72
C GLY A 505 -4.91 14.26 10.38
N ALA A 506 -5.57 14.54 9.26
CA ALA A 506 -6.62 13.73 8.67
C ALA A 506 -6.42 13.66 7.16
N VAL A 507 -6.47 12.47 6.56
CA VAL A 507 -6.43 12.26 5.10
C VAL A 507 -7.56 11.33 4.70
N ALA A 508 -8.39 11.78 3.77
CA ALA A 508 -9.31 10.93 3.05
C ALA A 508 -8.70 10.62 1.68
N GLY A 509 -8.31 9.40 1.40
CA GLY A 509 -7.55 9.11 0.19
C GLY A 509 -7.20 7.65 -0.04
N ILE A 510 -6.15 7.43 -0.83
CA ILE A 510 -5.59 6.10 -1.07
C ILE A 510 -4.56 5.85 0.03
N SER A 511 -4.60 4.68 0.67
CA SER A 511 -3.50 4.24 1.52
C SER A 511 -3.20 2.75 1.33
N GLY A 512 -2.00 2.34 1.67
CA GLY A 512 -1.63 0.94 1.55
C GLY A 512 -0.28 0.63 2.16
N GLU A 513 -0.07 -0.66 2.40
CA GLU A 513 1.24 -1.19 2.74
C GLU A 513 1.98 -1.52 1.46
N VAL A 514 3.20 -1.02 1.36
CA VAL A 514 4.09 -1.28 0.23
C VAL A 514 5.36 -1.93 0.75
N ALA A 515 5.68 -3.13 0.25
CA ALA A 515 7.00 -3.73 0.41
C ALA A 515 7.82 -3.37 -0.85
N LEU A 516 8.51 -2.24 -0.74
CA LEU A 516 9.25 -1.60 -1.84
C LEU A 516 10.41 -2.46 -2.34
N LEU A 517 11.11 -3.11 -1.43
CA LEU A 517 12.19 -4.04 -1.75
C LEU A 517 12.17 -5.20 -0.76
N LYS A 518 12.03 -6.41 -1.28
CA LYS A 518 12.32 -7.66 -0.59
C LYS A 518 13.51 -8.30 -1.31
N ALA A 519 14.70 -8.12 -0.75
CA ALA A 519 15.92 -8.75 -1.23
C ALA A 519 16.19 -10.02 -0.42
N GLU A 520 16.39 -11.12 -1.11
CA GLU A 520 16.71 -12.42 -0.52
C GLU A 520 18.05 -12.89 -1.07
N ALA A 521 19.01 -13.12 -0.18
CA ALA A 521 20.28 -13.74 -0.52
C ALA A 521 20.39 -15.10 0.17
N LYS A 522 20.70 -16.13 -0.60
CA LYS A 522 21.01 -17.48 -0.10
C LYS A 522 22.48 -17.78 -0.34
N PHE A 523 23.17 -18.23 0.69
CA PHE A 523 24.59 -18.60 0.66
C PHE A 523 24.69 -20.10 0.86
N THR A 524 25.31 -20.79 -0.10
CA THR A 524 25.51 -22.24 -0.07
C THR A 524 26.97 -22.57 -0.32
N VAL A 525 27.40 -23.73 0.16
CA VAL A 525 28.68 -24.34 -0.22
C VAL A 525 28.35 -25.58 -1.03
N ALA A 526 28.53 -25.49 -2.34
CA ALA A 526 28.25 -26.61 -3.25
C ALA A 526 29.57 -27.34 -3.57
N ALA A 527 29.48 -28.67 -3.71
CA ALA A 527 30.56 -29.53 -4.19
C ALA A 527 30.31 -29.93 -5.65
N PRO A 528 30.62 -29.08 -6.65
CA PRO A 528 30.71 -29.57 -8.02
C PRO A 528 31.91 -30.52 -8.15
N GLU A 529 31.92 -31.35 -9.19
CA GLU A 529 32.84 -32.47 -9.52
C GLU A 529 34.37 -32.25 -9.30
N LYS A 530 34.81 -31.03 -8.97
CA LYS A 530 36.22 -30.63 -8.78
C LYS A 530 36.46 -29.71 -7.56
N GLY A 531 35.68 -29.82 -6.49
CA GLY A 531 35.96 -29.22 -5.18
C GLY A 531 35.00 -28.11 -4.74
N LEU A 532 34.97 -27.85 -3.42
CA LEU A 532 34.04 -26.94 -2.74
C LEU A 532 34.13 -25.50 -3.29
N LYS A 533 33.00 -24.96 -3.76
CA LYS A 533 32.86 -23.54 -4.13
C LYS A 533 31.74 -22.90 -3.31
N ALA A 534 32.05 -21.73 -2.74
CA ALA A 534 31.07 -20.86 -2.12
C ALA A 534 30.18 -20.25 -3.22
N CYS A 535 28.88 -20.53 -3.16
CA CYS A 535 27.87 -20.05 -4.09
C CYS A 535 26.92 -19.08 -3.37
N ALA A 536 26.50 -18.01 -4.04
CA ALA A 536 25.45 -17.14 -3.54
C ALA A 536 24.41 -16.89 -4.62
N THR A 537 23.13 -16.93 -4.26
CA THR A 537 22.04 -16.49 -5.13
C THR A 537 21.36 -15.29 -4.48
N VAL A 538 21.18 -14.22 -5.24
CA VAL A 538 20.50 -13.00 -4.78
C VAL A 538 19.28 -12.78 -5.66
N GLY A 539 18.10 -12.76 -5.05
CA GLY A 539 16.85 -12.38 -5.68
C GLY A 539 16.33 -11.07 -5.11
N ALA A 540 15.61 -10.31 -5.92
CA ALA A 540 14.91 -9.12 -5.47
C ALA A 540 13.46 -9.15 -5.96
N SER A 541 12.54 -8.78 -5.08
CA SER A 541 11.11 -8.69 -5.37
C SER A 541 10.50 -7.46 -4.69
N ALA A 542 9.30 -7.07 -5.12
CA ALA A 542 8.47 -6.05 -4.47
C ALA A 542 7.05 -6.57 -4.31
N GLU A 543 6.36 -6.11 -3.28
CA GLU A 543 4.95 -6.43 -3.02
C GLU A 543 4.18 -5.13 -2.73
N ALA A 544 2.94 -5.04 -3.19
CA ALA A 544 2.07 -3.91 -2.89
C ALA A 544 0.67 -4.41 -2.52
N ALA A 545 0.12 -3.85 -1.44
CA ALA A 545 -1.25 -4.06 -1.00
C ALA A 545 -1.91 -2.69 -0.77
N LEU A 546 -2.67 -2.22 -1.77
CA LEU A 546 -3.30 -0.91 -1.76
C LEU A 546 -4.77 -1.01 -1.33
N LYS A 547 -5.24 0.01 -0.60
CA LYS A 547 -6.60 0.18 -0.10
C LYS A 547 -7.09 1.60 -0.36
N LEU A 548 -8.41 1.77 -0.44
CA LEU A 548 -9.03 3.10 -0.32
C LEU A 548 -9.31 3.33 1.17
N THR A 549 -8.95 4.49 1.72
CA THR A 549 -9.09 4.75 3.16
C THR A 549 -9.51 6.17 3.50
N ALA A 550 -10.38 6.30 4.50
CA ALA A 550 -10.50 7.53 5.27
C ALA A 550 -9.78 7.32 6.61
N LYS A 551 -8.70 8.09 6.86
CA LYS A 551 -7.86 7.97 8.05
C LYS A 551 -7.74 9.32 8.75
N ALA A 552 -8.13 9.37 10.03
CA ALA A 552 -7.89 10.51 10.91
C ALA A 552 -6.98 10.08 12.06
N TRP A 553 -5.96 10.89 12.37
CA TRP A 553 -5.07 10.66 13.51
C TRP A 553 -4.89 11.94 14.35
N PHE A 554 -5.15 11.81 15.64
CA PHE A 554 -4.79 12.78 16.67
C PHE A 554 -3.98 12.06 17.73
N THR A 555 -3.11 12.78 18.43
CA THR A 555 -2.19 12.38 19.53
C THR A 555 -2.43 11.05 20.27
N PHE A 556 -3.66 10.57 20.46
CA PHE A 556 -3.97 9.25 21.04
C PHE A 556 -5.14 8.47 20.38
N LEU A 557 -5.72 8.94 19.27
CA LEU A 557 -6.86 8.30 18.57
C LEU A 557 -6.55 8.05 17.08
N ASN A 558 -6.87 6.84 16.62
CA ASN A 558 -6.81 6.44 15.21
C ASN A 558 -8.18 5.91 14.78
N ALA A 559 -8.80 6.53 13.78
CA ALA A 559 -10.01 6.04 13.14
C ALA A 559 -9.71 5.75 11.66
N GLU A 560 -10.04 4.53 11.20
CA GLU A 560 -9.80 4.10 9.83
C GLU A 560 -10.99 3.29 9.30
N ALA A 561 -11.45 3.64 8.10
CA ALA A 561 -12.31 2.80 7.28
C ALA A 561 -11.55 2.46 5.99
N SER A 562 -11.45 1.16 5.65
CA SER A 562 -10.67 0.71 4.50
C SER A 562 -11.38 -0.31 3.61
N TRP A 563 -11.09 -0.26 2.32
CA TRP A 563 -11.54 -1.23 1.31
C TRP A 563 -10.35 -1.67 0.46
N GLU A 564 -10.16 -2.98 0.28
CA GLU A 564 -9.06 -3.51 -0.53
C GLU A 564 -9.23 -3.14 -2.00
N LEU A 565 -8.19 -2.54 -2.58
CA LEU A 565 -8.12 -2.17 -3.99
C LEU A 565 -7.24 -3.14 -4.79
N LEU A 566 -6.10 -3.54 -4.22
CA LEU A 566 -5.10 -4.36 -4.93
C LEU A 566 -4.22 -5.15 -3.96
N LYS A 567 -3.80 -6.36 -4.38
CA LYS A 567 -2.71 -7.12 -3.77
C LYS A 567 -1.90 -7.81 -4.88
N GLY A 568 -0.58 -7.65 -4.88
CA GLY A 568 0.27 -8.36 -5.84
C GLY A 568 1.76 -8.25 -5.55
N SER A 569 2.55 -9.18 -6.10
CA SER A 569 4.01 -9.23 -6.01
C SER A 569 4.65 -9.17 -7.41
N VAL A 570 5.92 -8.79 -7.51
CA VAL A 570 6.72 -8.81 -8.75
C VAL A 570 8.19 -9.05 -8.46
N ALA A 571 8.87 -9.81 -9.31
CA ALA A 571 10.32 -9.94 -9.28
C ALA A 571 10.97 -8.65 -9.85
N LEU A 572 11.86 -8.03 -9.07
CA LEU A 572 12.63 -6.85 -9.48
C LEU A 572 13.93 -7.23 -10.19
N GLY A 573 14.38 -8.47 -10.03
CA GLY A 573 15.57 -9.00 -10.68
C GLY A 573 16.13 -10.24 -9.99
N GLY A 574 17.08 -10.88 -10.65
CA GLY A 574 17.64 -12.17 -10.22
C GLY A 574 16.74 -13.37 -10.52
N PRO A 575 17.05 -14.55 -9.97
CA PRO A 575 18.20 -14.80 -9.09
C PRO A 575 19.53 -14.58 -9.84
N TRP A 576 20.39 -13.73 -9.28
CA TRP A 576 21.78 -13.57 -9.74
C TRP A 576 22.67 -14.53 -8.97
N SER A 577 23.39 -15.39 -9.69
CA SER A 577 24.28 -16.39 -9.12
C SER A 577 25.73 -15.91 -9.12
N PHE A 578 26.41 -16.08 -8.00
CA PHE A 578 27.79 -15.65 -7.79
C PHE A 578 28.67 -16.80 -7.29
N PRO A 579 29.81 -17.09 -7.96
CA PRO A 579 30.16 -16.63 -9.32
C PRO A 579 29.17 -17.14 -10.38
N ALA A 580 29.19 -16.60 -11.60
CA ALA A 580 28.34 -17.09 -12.69
C ALA A 580 28.51 -18.61 -12.89
N GLY A 581 27.41 -19.36 -12.93
CA GLY A 581 27.39 -20.83 -12.95
C GLY A 581 27.25 -21.52 -11.57
N CYS A 582 27.05 -20.76 -10.49
CA CYS A 582 26.69 -21.27 -9.15
C CYS A 582 25.17 -21.32 -8.92
N GLU A 583 24.41 -21.90 -9.84
CA GLU A 583 22.99 -22.16 -9.60
C GLU A 583 22.87 -23.12 -8.41
N THR A 584 22.07 -22.76 -7.40
CA THR A 584 21.70 -23.73 -6.36
C THR A 584 21.07 -24.91 -7.08
N PRO A 585 21.49 -26.17 -6.82
CA PRO A 585 20.68 -27.31 -7.21
C PRO A 585 19.29 -27.02 -6.61
N ASP A 586 18.27 -26.73 -7.43
CA ASP A 586 16.85 -26.87 -7.05
C ASP A 586 16.58 -28.36 -7.28
N VAL A 587 15.73 -29.03 -6.49
CA VAL A 587 15.26 -30.39 -6.83
C VAL A 587 14.57 -30.38 -8.23
N SER A 588 14.32 -29.17 -8.75
CA SER A 588 14.12 -28.77 -10.14
C SER A 588 12.91 -29.45 -10.78
N ASN A 589 12.62 -29.08 -12.02
CA ASN A 589 11.62 -29.78 -12.83
C ASN A 589 12.07 -31.21 -13.19
N ASP A 590 13.31 -31.60 -12.89
CA ASP A 590 13.88 -32.92 -13.18
C ASP A 590 13.08 -34.02 -12.50
N VAL A 591 12.73 -33.88 -11.21
CA VAL A 591 11.88 -34.88 -10.53
C VAL A 591 10.43 -34.93 -11.06
N LEU A 592 10.00 -33.93 -11.83
CA LEU A 592 8.63 -33.85 -12.36
C LEU A 592 8.55 -34.54 -13.73
N GLY A 593 7.75 -35.59 -13.78
CA GLY A 593 7.46 -36.35 -14.99
C GLY A 593 6.23 -35.86 -15.74
N ASP A 594 5.70 -36.73 -16.59
CA ASP A 594 4.57 -36.38 -17.45
C ASP A 594 3.28 -36.10 -16.67
N GLY A 595 2.46 -35.21 -17.23
CA GLY A 595 1.14 -34.91 -16.69
C GLY A 595 1.14 -34.11 -15.38
N VAL A 596 2.24 -33.51 -14.96
CA VAL A 596 2.25 -32.58 -13.81
C VAL A 596 2.90 -31.25 -14.19
N SER A 597 2.36 -30.15 -13.68
CA SER A 597 3.01 -28.84 -13.76
C SER A 597 3.31 -28.30 -12.35
N LYS A 598 4.52 -27.75 -12.15
CA LYS A 598 4.97 -27.13 -10.90
C LYS A 598 4.18 -25.85 -10.60
N ASP A 599 3.75 -25.68 -9.36
CA ASP A 599 3.20 -24.42 -8.82
C ASP A 599 4.20 -23.78 -7.86
N THR A 600 4.53 -24.47 -6.76
CA THR A 600 5.51 -24.01 -5.76
C THR A 600 6.34 -25.19 -5.25
N ALA A 601 7.55 -24.93 -4.75
CA ALA A 601 8.38 -25.93 -4.08
C ALA A 601 9.21 -25.30 -2.96
N GLU A 602 9.47 -26.07 -1.92
CA GLU A 602 10.28 -25.70 -0.75
C GLU A 602 11.07 -26.91 -0.24
N THR A 603 12.21 -26.65 0.36
CA THR A 603 13.07 -27.65 1.03
C THR A 603 13.38 -27.18 2.45
N THR A 604 13.46 -28.10 3.40
CA THR A 604 13.96 -27.83 4.76
C THR A 604 15.16 -28.73 5.07
N GLY A 605 16.06 -28.27 5.93
CA GLY A 605 17.31 -28.94 6.26
C GLY A 605 18.53 -28.13 5.77
N SER A 606 19.72 -28.74 5.89
CA SER A 606 20.97 -28.21 5.36
C SER A 606 21.07 -28.38 3.85
N SER A 607 21.75 -27.45 3.16
CA SER A 607 22.07 -27.62 1.73
C SER A 607 23.04 -28.78 1.45
N GLU A 608 23.68 -29.33 2.48
CA GLU A 608 24.55 -30.50 2.36
C GLU A 608 23.78 -31.83 2.33
N GLN A 609 22.48 -31.82 2.69
CA GLN A 609 21.65 -33.02 2.82
C GLN A 609 21.03 -33.50 1.49
N TRP A 610 21.36 -32.90 0.35
CA TRP A 610 20.71 -33.27 -0.91
C TRP A 610 21.50 -32.91 -2.15
N GLY A 611 21.24 -33.63 -3.25
CA GLY A 611 21.88 -33.41 -4.54
C GLY A 611 21.45 -34.38 -5.62
N ARG A 612 21.80 -34.07 -6.87
CA ARG A 612 21.59 -34.95 -8.02
C ARG A 612 22.74 -35.96 -8.12
N VAL A 613 22.41 -37.24 -8.25
CA VAL A 613 23.35 -38.36 -8.28
C VAL A 613 22.99 -39.30 -9.42
N GLU A 614 23.97 -39.63 -10.26
CA GLU A 614 23.87 -40.69 -11.26
C GLU A 614 24.24 -42.04 -10.65
N GLY A 615 23.45 -43.08 -10.92
CA GLY A 615 23.80 -44.45 -10.56
C GLY A 615 23.54 -44.83 -9.10
N PHE A 616 22.95 -43.94 -8.28
CA PHE A 616 22.47 -44.31 -6.93
C PHE A 616 21.51 -45.51 -7.00
N VAL A 617 20.66 -45.52 -8.03
CA VAL A 617 19.91 -46.69 -8.51
C VAL A 617 20.44 -47.06 -9.90
N PRO A 618 20.64 -48.36 -10.24
CA PRO A 618 21.23 -48.77 -11.50
C PRO A 618 20.58 -48.16 -12.74
N GLY A 619 21.37 -47.42 -13.51
CA GLY A 619 20.95 -46.81 -14.78
C GLY A 619 19.91 -45.69 -14.63
N GLN A 620 19.80 -45.09 -13.45
CA GLN A 620 18.90 -43.96 -13.19
C GLN A 620 19.69 -42.74 -12.71
N GLU A 621 19.22 -41.57 -13.10
CA GLU A 621 19.54 -40.32 -12.41
C GLU A 621 18.55 -40.11 -11.28
N THR A 622 19.04 -39.63 -10.15
CA THR A 622 18.24 -39.47 -8.93
C THR A 622 18.53 -38.15 -8.24
N TRP A 623 17.50 -37.61 -7.58
CA TRP A 623 17.64 -36.58 -6.57
C TRP A 623 17.60 -37.24 -5.21
N VAL A 624 18.69 -37.15 -4.48
CA VAL A 624 18.85 -37.84 -3.20
C VAL A 624 18.72 -36.83 -2.08
N LEU A 625 17.90 -37.16 -1.08
CA LEU A 625 17.84 -36.50 0.23
C LEU A 625 18.51 -37.45 1.23
N SER A 626 19.36 -36.94 2.11
CA SER A 626 20.09 -37.70 3.13
C SER A 626 20.00 -37.00 4.48
N THR A 627 19.99 -37.78 5.56
CA THR A 627 20.00 -37.23 6.91
C THR A 627 21.37 -36.64 7.28
N GLY A 628 22.48 -37.20 6.78
CA GLY A 628 23.76 -36.50 6.78
C GLY A 628 24.11 -35.89 5.43
N ARG A 629 25.41 -35.85 5.09
CA ARG A 629 25.86 -35.17 3.88
C ARG A 629 25.72 -36.06 2.66
N ILE A 630 25.16 -35.53 1.58
CA ILE A 630 24.98 -36.26 0.32
C ILE A 630 26.28 -36.85 -0.24
N LYS A 631 27.41 -36.16 -0.05
CA LYS A 631 28.73 -36.64 -0.51
C LYS A 631 29.16 -37.94 0.18
N ASP A 632 28.67 -38.17 1.40
CA ASP A 632 29.03 -39.32 2.21
C ASP A 632 28.09 -40.48 1.89
N ALA A 633 26.86 -40.20 1.40
CA ALA A 633 25.88 -41.19 0.92
C ALA A 633 26.15 -41.77 -0.51
N VAL A 634 27.16 -41.27 -1.23
CA VAL A 634 27.43 -41.65 -2.63
C VAL A 634 28.78 -42.36 -2.74
N GLY A 635 28.83 -43.43 -3.53
CA GLY A 635 30.06 -44.17 -3.81
C GLY A 635 29.94 -45.66 -3.52
N SER A 636 31.00 -46.26 -2.99
CA SER A 636 30.98 -47.64 -2.50
C SER A 636 30.88 -47.64 -0.98
N PRO A 637 30.20 -48.64 -0.38
CA PRO A 637 30.12 -48.78 1.06
C PRO A 637 31.49 -48.80 1.73
N SER A 638 31.54 -48.25 2.92
CA SER A 638 32.73 -48.18 3.76
C SER A 638 32.34 -48.44 5.21
N SER A 639 33.29 -48.53 6.15
CA SER A 639 32.95 -48.90 7.52
C SER A 639 32.05 -47.89 8.26
N VAL A 640 32.02 -46.62 7.84
CA VAL A 640 31.07 -45.57 8.29
C VAL A 640 31.00 -44.50 7.21
N ALA A 641 29.85 -44.31 6.58
CA ALA A 641 29.62 -43.28 5.58
C ALA A 641 28.57 -42.24 6.04
N SER A 642 28.71 -41.76 7.29
CA SER A 642 27.72 -40.91 7.96
C SER A 642 28.25 -39.58 8.49
N THR A 643 27.39 -38.56 8.60
CA THR A 643 27.71 -37.26 9.22
C THR A 643 26.53 -36.76 10.05
N GLU A 644 26.71 -36.70 11.38
CA GLU A 644 25.80 -36.00 12.29
C GLU A 644 25.82 -34.48 12.05
N LEU A 645 24.70 -33.92 11.60
CA LEU A 645 24.57 -32.49 11.28
C LEU A 645 24.07 -31.66 12.47
N ASN A 646 23.66 -32.31 13.56
CA ASN A 646 23.12 -31.67 14.76
C ASN A 646 21.90 -30.76 14.46
N LEU A 647 21.10 -31.16 13.47
CA LEU A 647 19.84 -30.52 13.08
C LEU A 647 18.66 -31.16 13.84
N PRO A 648 17.57 -30.41 14.03
CA PRO A 648 16.37 -30.96 14.67
C PRO A 648 15.74 -32.07 13.82
N GLY A 649 15.11 -33.04 14.47
CA GLY A 649 14.23 -34.02 13.82
C GLY A 649 12.87 -33.46 13.41
N ASP A 650 11.99 -34.34 12.94
CA ASP A 650 10.61 -34.02 12.56
C ASP A 650 9.61 -34.65 13.56
N PRO A 651 8.70 -33.86 14.17
CA PRO A 651 7.75 -34.38 15.15
C PRO A 651 6.78 -35.43 14.59
N GLU A 652 6.41 -35.34 13.31
CA GLU A 652 5.52 -36.30 12.66
C GLU A 652 6.28 -37.63 12.44
N LEU A 653 7.51 -37.56 11.94
CA LEU A 653 8.38 -38.74 11.83
C LEU A 653 8.67 -39.37 13.19
N SER A 654 8.86 -38.57 14.23
CA SER A 654 9.04 -39.06 15.61
C SER A 654 7.82 -39.85 16.10
N ALA A 655 6.61 -39.40 15.75
CA ALA A 655 5.38 -40.12 16.04
C ALA A 655 5.27 -41.43 15.23
N TYR A 656 5.74 -41.44 13.97
CA TYR A 656 5.80 -42.65 13.14
C TYR A 656 6.82 -43.67 13.65
N ALA A 657 7.99 -43.20 14.10
CA ALA A 657 9.08 -44.04 14.61
C ALA A 657 8.83 -44.56 16.03
N GLY A 658 8.04 -43.84 16.83
CA GLY A 658 7.86 -44.11 18.26
C GLY A 658 9.03 -43.63 19.14
N HIS A 659 9.99 -42.93 18.55
CA HIS A 659 11.20 -42.40 19.17
C HIS A 659 11.50 -40.99 18.64
N PRO A 660 12.27 -40.16 19.36
CA PRO A 660 12.77 -38.90 18.81
C PRO A 660 13.56 -39.13 17.52
N THR A 661 13.48 -38.17 16.61
CA THR A 661 14.26 -38.17 15.37
C THR A 661 15.26 -37.03 15.35
N HIS A 662 16.26 -37.14 14.47
CA HIS A 662 17.38 -36.23 14.30
C HIS A 662 17.61 -35.94 12.82
N ASP A 663 18.32 -34.84 12.52
CA ASP A 663 18.81 -34.54 11.18
C ASP A 663 17.74 -34.57 10.06
N ALA A 664 16.56 -34.03 10.34
CA ALA A 664 15.44 -34.09 9.42
C ALA A 664 15.67 -33.22 8.16
N VAL A 665 15.38 -33.82 7.00
CA VAL A 665 15.37 -33.17 5.68
C VAL A 665 14.00 -33.35 5.04
N SER A 666 13.52 -32.32 4.34
CA SER A 666 12.26 -32.45 3.59
C SER A 666 12.24 -31.71 2.26
N TYR A 667 11.47 -32.24 1.32
CA TYR A 667 11.11 -31.61 0.05
C TYR A 667 9.59 -31.58 -0.08
N LYS A 668 9.03 -30.38 -0.26
CA LYS A 668 7.60 -30.18 -0.51
C LYS A 668 7.40 -29.50 -1.85
N VAL A 669 6.53 -30.06 -2.68
CA VAL A 669 6.17 -29.51 -3.99
C VAL A 669 4.66 -29.53 -4.19
N THR A 670 4.10 -28.40 -4.63
CA THR A 670 2.72 -28.31 -5.10
C THR A 670 2.69 -28.44 -6.61
N VAL A 671 1.92 -29.40 -7.11
CA VAL A 671 1.75 -29.69 -8.53
C VAL A 671 0.29 -29.56 -8.95
N ILE A 672 0.06 -29.31 -10.23
CA ILE A 672 -1.26 -29.42 -10.86
C ILE A 672 -1.22 -30.65 -11.78
N PRO A 673 -1.88 -31.76 -11.41
CA PRO A 673 -1.93 -32.97 -12.21
C PRO A 673 -2.93 -32.83 -13.36
N THR A 674 -2.62 -33.40 -14.52
CA THR A 674 -3.56 -33.57 -15.64
C THR A 674 -4.30 -34.90 -15.57
N GLY A 675 -3.69 -35.89 -14.91
CA GLY A 675 -4.24 -37.21 -14.64
C GLY A 675 -5.01 -37.29 -13.32
N SER A 676 -5.72 -38.40 -13.13
CA SER A 676 -6.52 -38.67 -11.93
C SER A 676 -5.75 -39.40 -10.84
N THR A 677 -4.54 -39.89 -11.16
CA THR A 677 -3.65 -40.54 -10.19
C THR A 677 -2.29 -39.86 -10.22
N LEU A 678 -1.84 -39.36 -9.08
CA LEU A 678 -0.48 -38.85 -8.89
C LEU A 678 0.40 -39.97 -8.36
N LYS A 679 1.59 -40.16 -8.96
CA LYS A 679 2.54 -41.19 -8.59
C LYS A 679 3.87 -40.59 -8.20
N VAL A 680 4.53 -41.19 -7.21
CA VAL A 680 5.88 -40.83 -6.74
C VAL A 680 6.74 -42.08 -6.70
N ARG A 681 7.84 -42.11 -7.44
CA ARG A 681 8.79 -43.23 -7.48
C ARG A 681 10.08 -42.90 -6.75
N TYR A 682 10.49 -43.79 -5.84
CA TYR A 682 11.59 -43.55 -4.91
C TYR A 682 12.30 -44.86 -4.52
N ALA A 683 13.51 -44.75 -3.97
CA ALA A 683 14.20 -45.82 -3.25
C ALA A 683 14.67 -45.31 -1.88
N PHE A 684 14.61 -46.16 -0.86
CA PHE A 684 15.05 -45.84 0.50
C PHE A 684 16.34 -46.61 0.81
N ALA A 685 17.33 -45.97 1.41
CA ALA A 685 18.63 -46.52 1.75
C ALA A 685 19.07 -46.10 3.15
N SER A 686 19.89 -46.90 3.82
CA SER A 686 20.37 -46.61 5.18
C SER A 686 21.65 -47.39 5.51
N GLU A 687 22.50 -46.79 6.35
CA GLU A 687 23.63 -47.44 7.03
C GLU A 687 23.19 -48.30 8.24
N GLU A 688 21.91 -48.24 8.66
CA GLU A 688 21.37 -49.09 9.74
C GLU A 688 21.20 -50.56 9.31
N TYR A 689 21.30 -50.83 8.01
CA TYR A 689 21.26 -52.18 7.46
C TYR A 689 22.65 -52.83 7.49
N PRO A 690 22.75 -54.15 7.71
CA PRO A 690 21.76 -55.02 8.36
C PRO A 690 21.81 -54.99 9.91
N GLU A 691 22.81 -54.34 10.51
CA GLU A 691 23.21 -54.49 11.92
C GLU A 691 22.11 -54.13 12.92
N TYR A 692 21.25 -53.17 12.57
CA TYR A 692 20.28 -52.59 13.49
C TYR A 692 18.83 -52.91 13.13
N VAL A 693 18.63 -53.82 12.17
CA VAL A 693 17.30 -54.35 11.83
C VAL A 693 16.63 -54.96 13.07
N GLY A 694 15.43 -54.48 13.38
CA GLY A 694 14.62 -54.88 14.53
C GLY A 694 14.94 -54.14 15.83
N SER A 695 15.85 -53.17 15.79
CA SER A 695 16.21 -52.33 16.95
C SER A 695 15.38 -51.03 17.01
N ILE A 696 15.74 -50.15 17.95
CA ILE A 696 15.16 -48.79 18.07
C ILE A 696 15.71 -47.82 17.02
N PHE A 697 16.85 -48.12 16.41
CA PHE A 697 17.43 -47.38 15.30
C PHE A 697 16.72 -47.81 14.02
N ASN A 698 15.52 -47.25 13.84
CA ASN A 698 14.61 -47.60 12.76
C ASN A 698 14.30 -46.34 11.98
N ASP A 699 15.22 -45.94 11.11
CA ASP A 699 15.05 -44.76 10.30
C ASP A 699 13.75 -44.84 9.49
N VAL A 700 12.98 -43.76 9.57
CA VAL A 700 11.66 -43.66 8.98
C VAL A 700 11.64 -42.60 7.90
N MET A 701 10.84 -42.90 6.86
CA MET A 701 10.57 -41.95 5.81
C MET A 701 9.06 -41.76 5.63
N GLN A 702 8.68 -40.63 5.03
CA GLN A 702 7.30 -40.36 4.66
C GLN A 702 7.25 -39.70 3.27
N ILE A 703 6.36 -40.19 2.41
CA ILE A 703 5.90 -39.45 1.23
C ILE A 703 4.40 -39.29 1.39
N SER A 704 3.93 -38.05 1.50
CA SER A 704 2.51 -37.75 1.62
C SER A 704 2.00 -36.94 0.42
N VAL A 705 0.76 -37.21 0.01
CA VAL A 705 0.04 -36.41 -0.98
C VAL A 705 -1.22 -35.87 -0.30
N ASN A 706 -1.37 -34.54 -0.28
CA ASN A 706 -2.45 -33.83 0.43
C ASN A 706 -2.56 -34.25 1.91
N GLY A 707 -1.41 -34.43 2.57
CA GLY A 707 -1.32 -34.80 3.98
C GLY A 707 -1.58 -36.29 4.28
N LYS A 708 -1.79 -37.13 3.26
CA LYS A 708 -1.96 -38.57 3.44
C LYS A 708 -0.70 -39.31 2.99
N ASN A 709 -0.06 -40.05 3.91
CA ASN A 709 1.09 -40.90 3.58
C ASN A 709 0.72 -41.93 2.50
N CYS A 710 1.64 -42.15 1.56
CA CYS A 710 1.54 -43.13 0.48
C CYS A 710 2.78 -44.05 0.38
N ALA A 711 3.83 -43.79 1.16
CA ALA A 711 5.04 -44.62 1.19
C ALA A 711 4.84 -45.87 2.08
N PHE A 712 4.15 -46.87 1.54
CA PHE A 712 3.90 -48.14 2.20
C PHE A 712 4.65 -49.29 1.52
N VAL A 713 4.96 -50.34 2.29
CA VAL A 713 5.38 -51.63 1.73
C VAL A 713 4.31 -52.10 0.75
N PRO A 714 4.67 -52.39 -0.52
CA PRO A 714 3.68 -52.64 -1.56
C PRO A 714 2.68 -53.75 -1.19
N GLY A 715 1.39 -53.45 -1.35
CA GLY A 715 0.29 -54.34 -0.99
C GLY A 715 -0.15 -54.29 0.48
N THR A 716 0.42 -53.40 1.29
CA THR A 716 0.09 -53.26 2.72
C THR A 716 -0.16 -51.79 3.10
N ASN A 717 -0.53 -51.55 4.36
CA ASN A 717 -0.57 -50.20 4.98
C ASN A 717 0.60 -49.99 5.95
N THR A 718 1.63 -50.83 5.88
CA THR A 718 2.82 -50.73 6.73
C THR A 718 3.78 -49.71 6.11
N PRO A 719 4.15 -48.61 6.81
CA PRO A 719 5.09 -47.61 6.28
C PRO A 719 6.45 -48.22 5.96
N VAL A 720 7.17 -47.65 4.98
CA VAL A 720 8.55 -48.06 4.66
C VAL A 720 9.52 -47.55 5.74
N SER A 721 10.39 -48.44 6.22
CA SER A 721 11.45 -48.18 7.20
C SER A 721 12.47 -49.34 7.19
N VAL A 722 13.57 -49.17 7.93
CA VAL A 722 14.60 -50.21 8.15
C VAL A 722 13.98 -51.54 8.63
N ASN A 723 13.08 -51.48 9.61
CA ASN A 723 12.45 -52.66 10.20
C ASN A 723 11.42 -53.35 9.30
N THR A 724 10.89 -52.66 8.29
CA THR A 724 9.77 -53.16 7.48
C THR A 724 10.20 -53.72 6.13
N ILE A 725 11.32 -53.26 5.56
CA ILE A 725 11.94 -53.83 4.36
C ILE A 725 13.42 -54.12 4.68
N ASN A 726 13.81 -55.40 4.70
CA ASN A 726 15.17 -55.86 4.98
C ASN A 726 15.35 -57.31 4.47
N ALA A 727 16.52 -57.90 4.73
CA ALA A 727 16.84 -59.27 4.30
C ALA A 727 15.89 -60.36 4.83
N VAL A 728 15.11 -60.09 5.89
CA VAL A 728 14.16 -61.04 6.49
C VAL A 728 12.71 -60.67 6.16
N SER A 729 12.34 -59.41 6.39
CA SER A 729 10.98 -58.89 6.21
C SER A 729 10.84 -58.19 4.87
N ASN A 730 9.91 -58.64 4.04
CA ASN A 730 9.68 -58.09 2.69
C ASN A 730 10.94 -58.05 1.81
N ALA A 731 11.80 -59.07 1.95
CA ALA A 731 13.11 -59.17 1.30
C ALA A 731 13.08 -59.04 -0.23
N GLN A 732 11.95 -59.30 -0.88
CA GLN A 732 11.80 -59.07 -2.33
C GLN A 732 11.94 -57.59 -2.74
N TYR A 733 11.81 -56.66 -1.79
CA TYR A 733 11.99 -55.22 -2.01
C TYR A 733 13.34 -54.71 -1.51
N PHE A 734 14.18 -55.57 -0.91
CA PHE A 734 15.46 -55.19 -0.30
C PHE A 734 16.64 -55.64 -1.16
N ILE A 735 17.66 -54.78 -1.22
CA ILE A 735 18.96 -55.03 -1.83
C ILE A 735 20.02 -54.82 -0.75
N ASP A 736 20.75 -55.88 -0.45
CA ASP A 736 21.94 -55.83 0.38
C ASP A 736 23.06 -55.15 -0.41
N ASN A 737 23.62 -54.09 0.16
CA ASN A 737 24.71 -53.31 -0.43
C ASN A 737 25.97 -53.32 0.44
N GLN A 738 26.04 -54.05 1.57
CA GLN A 738 27.17 -54.01 2.51
C GLN A 738 28.53 -54.35 1.85
N GLY A 739 28.52 -55.23 0.85
CA GLY A 739 29.70 -55.61 0.07
C GLY A 739 29.95 -54.77 -1.19
N GLY A 740 29.13 -53.75 -1.45
CA GLY A 740 29.05 -53.02 -2.71
C GLY A 740 28.34 -53.83 -3.79
N GLN A 741 27.04 -53.61 -3.95
CA GLN A 741 26.24 -54.28 -4.96
C GLN A 741 26.49 -53.67 -6.35
N ALA A 742 26.74 -54.54 -7.33
CA ALA A 742 27.05 -54.10 -8.69
C ALA A 742 25.95 -53.19 -9.28
N GLY A 743 26.34 -51.99 -9.71
CA GLY A 743 25.45 -51.02 -10.34
C GLY A 743 24.77 -50.03 -9.38
N TYR A 744 24.93 -50.21 -8.06
CA TYR A 744 24.47 -49.25 -7.06
C TYR A 744 25.64 -48.37 -6.60
N GLY A 745 25.53 -47.08 -6.85
CA GLY A 745 26.53 -46.05 -6.52
C GLY A 745 26.25 -45.35 -5.20
N THR A 746 25.78 -46.09 -4.19
CA THR A 746 25.52 -45.58 -2.84
C THR A 746 26.47 -46.24 -1.85
N SER A 747 26.93 -45.47 -0.87
CA SER A 747 27.70 -45.98 0.26
C SER A 747 26.84 -46.64 1.32
N MET A 748 25.52 -46.42 1.30
CA MET A 748 24.56 -46.99 2.25
C MET A 748 24.59 -48.51 2.23
N ASP A 749 24.71 -49.17 3.38
CA ASP A 749 24.82 -50.63 3.50
C ASP A 749 23.57 -51.41 3.01
N GLY A 750 22.40 -50.78 2.91
CA GLY A 750 21.22 -51.38 2.29
C GLY A 750 20.32 -50.38 1.57
N ILE A 751 19.61 -50.85 0.54
CA ILE A 751 18.71 -50.02 -0.28
C ILE A 751 17.49 -50.83 -0.76
N THR A 752 16.35 -50.18 -0.95
CA THR A 752 15.18 -50.82 -1.56
C THR A 752 15.27 -50.87 -3.09
N VAL A 753 14.58 -51.80 -3.72
CA VAL A 753 14.20 -51.63 -5.14
C VAL A 753 13.36 -50.35 -5.30
N PRO A 754 13.30 -49.72 -6.49
CA PRO A 754 12.41 -48.58 -6.69
C PRO A 754 10.95 -48.93 -6.39
N LEU A 755 10.37 -48.25 -5.40
CA LEU A 755 8.98 -48.35 -4.99
C LEU A 755 8.17 -47.23 -5.63
N THR A 756 6.85 -47.41 -5.76
CA THR A 756 5.96 -46.38 -6.31
C THR A 756 4.75 -46.19 -5.40
N CYS A 757 4.60 -44.97 -4.90
CA CYS A 757 3.40 -44.48 -4.24
C CYS A 757 2.39 -44.03 -5.30
N SER A 758 1.10 -44.36 -5.15
CA SER A 758 0.03 -43.95 -6.08
C SER A 758 -1.16 -43.41 -5.30
N VAL A 759 -1.59 -42.18 -5.61
CA VAL A 759 -2.63 -41.47 -4.86
C VAL A 759 -3.68 -40.87 -5.82
N PRO A 760 -4.98 -41.12 -5.60
CA PRO A 760 -6.03 -40.44 -6.35
C PRO A 760 -5.99 -38.92 -6.14
N VAL A 761 -6.07 -38.16 -7.23
CA VAL A 761 -6.09 -36.70 -7.25
C VAL A 761 -7.17 -36.20 -8.21
N THR A 762 -7.52 -34.92 -8.13
CA THR A 762 -8.45 -34.30 -9.08
C THR A 762 -7.68 -33.56 -10.17
N PRO A 763 -7.84 -33.90 -11.46
CA PRO A 763 -7.21 -33.18 -12.56
C PRO A 763 -7.48 -31.67 -12.48
N GLY A 764 -6.44 -30.86 -12.71
CA GLY A 764 -6.53 -29.40 -12.69
C GLY A 764 -6.61 -28.76 -11.29
N GLN A 765 -6.64 -29.56 -10.21
CA GLN A 765 -6.62 -29.07 -8.84
C GLN A 765 -5.23 -29.24 -8.22
N LYS A 766 -4.80 -28.29 -7.39
CA LYS A 766 -3.49 -28.35 -6.72
C LYS A 766 -3.40 -29.60 -5.82
N ALA A 767 -2.30 -30.34 -5.93
CA ALA A 767 -1.93 -31.43 -5.05
C ALA A 767 -0.56 -31.16 -4.44
N THR A 768 -0.42 -31.35 -3.12
CA THR A 768 0.85 -31.12 -2.41
C THR A 768 1.51 -32.45 -2.07
N VAL A 769 2.72 -32.66 -2.60
CA VAL A 769 3.60 -33.78 -2.27
C VAL A 769 4.60 -33.32 -1.21
N VAL A 770 4.75 -34.08 -0.13
CA VAL A 770 5.76 -33.82 0.92
C VAL A 770 6.57 -35.09 1.14
N ILE A 771 7.88 -34.97 1.05
CA ILE A 771 8.85 -36.04 1.22
C ILE A 771 9.71 -35.68 2.42
N LYS A 772 9.76 -36.55 3.42
CA LYS A 772 10.50 -36.33 4.67
C LYS A 772 11.35 -37.54 5.01
N LEU A 773 12.51 -37.28 5.60
CA LEU A 773 13.45 -38.25 6.11
C LEU A 773 14.11 -37.71 7.38
N ALA A 774 14.37 -38.57 8.36
CA ALA A 774 15.10 -38.24 9.60
C ALA A 774 15.69 -39.51 10.21
N ASP A 775 16.80 -39.38 10.93
CA ASP A 775 17.40 -40.47 11.70
C ASP A 775 16.57 -40.74 12.95
N THR A 776 16.44 -41.99 13.34
CA THR A 776 15.63 -42.39 14.50
C THR A 776 16.52 -42.75 15.69
N SER A 777 16.16 -42.24 16.88
CA SER A 777 16.82 -42.52 18.18
C SER A 777 18.18 -41.83 18.39
N ASP A 778 19.06 -41.79 17.40
CA ASP A 778 20.24 -40.91 17.37
C ASP A 778 20.44 -40.34 15.96
N GLY A 779 21.53 -39.60 15.72
CA GLY A 779 21.91 -39.06 14.39
C GLY A 779 23.28 -39.55 13.93
N VAL A 780 23.66 -40.78 14.32
CA VAL A 780 25.01 -41.31 14.11
C VAL A 780 25.17 -41.99 12.75
N LEU A 781 24.16 -42.76 12.33
CA LEU A 781 24.14 -43.46 11.05
C LEU A 781 23.10 -42.82 10.14
N ASP A 782 23.52 -42.50 8.92
CA ASP A 782 22.70 -41.75 7.99
C ASP A 782 21.77 -42.67 7.18
N SER A 783 20.64 -42.09 6.77
CA SER A 783 19.72 -42.63 5.77
C SER A 783 19.62 -41.74 4.54
N ALA A 784 19.07 -42.29 3.45
CA ALA A 784 18.80 -41.56 2.21
C ALA A 784 17.51 -42.00 1.49
N ILE A 785 16.88 -41.04 0.79
CA ILE A 785 15.80 -41.28 -0.17
C ILE A 785 16.25 -40.79 -1.54
N ALA A 786 16.29 -41.68 -2.52
CA ALA A 786 16.52 -41.36 -3.91
C ALA A 786 15.19 -41.22 -4.67
N LEU A 787 14.88 -40.01 -5.12
CA LEU A 787 13.79 -39.72 -6.05
C LEU A 787 14.29 -39.93 -7.46
N LEU A 788 13.65 -40.81 -8.21
CA LEU A 788 14.07 -41.05 -9.59
C LEU A 788 13.73 -39.83 -10.44
N ASP A 789 14.58 -39.56 -11.45
CA ASP A 789 14.31 -38.54 -12.45
C ASP A 789 12.92 -38.75 -13.06
N ARG A 790 12.16 -37.66 -13.20
CA ARG A 790 10.76 -37.65 -13.64
C ARG A 790 9.83 -38.54 -12.78
N GLY A 791 10.24 -38.83 -11.56
CA GLY A 791 9.58 -39.76 -10.64
C GLY A 791 8.29 -39.27 -10.00
N ILE A 792 7.90 -38.00 -10.18
CA ILE A 792 6.61 -37.45 -9.78
C ILE A 792 5.78 -37.18 -11.04
N TRP A 793 4.80 -38.02 -11.35
CA TRP A 793 4.01 -37.90 -12.59
C TRP A 793 2.53 -38.16 -12.33
N SER A 794 1.66 -37.78 -13.28
CA SER A 794 0.24 -38.13 -13.20
C SER A 794 -0.30 -38.75 -14.48
N GLU A 795 -1.26 -39.67 -14.32
CA GLU A 795 -1.93 -40.41 -15.39
C GLU A 795 -3.45 -40.50 -15.20
#